data_AF-A0A9P1BST1-F1
#
_entry.id   AF-A0A9P1BST1-F1
#
_cell.length_a   1.000
_cell.length_b   1.000
_cell.length_c   1.000
_cell.angle_alpha   90.00
_cell.angle_beta   90.00
_cell.angle_gamma   90.00
#
_symmetry.space_group_name_H-M   'P 1'
#
loop_
_entity.id
_entity.type
_entity.pdbx_description
1 polymer ?
#
loop_
_entity_poly.entity_id
_entity_poly.type
_entity_poly.pdbx_seq_one_letter_code
_entity_poly.pdbx_strand_id
1 'polypeptide(L)'
;MPRLPQLQPSAEYSTLRLAKLQPSAKLKTWDTRLSGRAGSTEGGLLPATTPSRGERSGMATISQTSTAYPYTRRSQSQLVSRSLRLDSQIFSLDHEELSSYCLRGREADTSTGPVPASGAAALNTEEEASPMETVPPHLLQIRAMYSTRPTKTEVEGEESVPLGESATTPVNDMAMTAAEDLLQGQPDEEWDEEAMLKRELAKLHTGEDVIAFFAKNGSNSSVKFVYCKRKEHVDPTEFRPYDLEVISELMEGSTVSTAAKLGEHFTISATGVVHVCPGQQSEHMSLGDWMHQCLMYNVLTSMNFFKYYIHGKVFGRWKQHSRFTTYCHARKLLVRRLFLSKPLFVNPLVKIQSLMHEVESVKVLNIGSNTYDLANFEKEQAMVRSSTGATGTQKELEELHNQIVAALDKLVTAVSQSTEPQSQELQPGRPRMKSMVQEKKEASDNARRHRLAVHDKKMLGDCVRLVDYMFQACLAKVVINAAVEFFQRVDSSSKMFSISVAFGEKNMVFDPCLEDFIEMLFKLWRASVQVVNGIPSLLSEAHYAKHLTHAVANSQTVESILNNNWQFNHYTAAVRERIQADINTAQKFSDKHFEMFRRIHDYGNNWDEKAYVAAASAQDLASEMSLMRDFQSDLDKYKQHHHVGIIMINGSNLRESLQPVPKEGLTAMKRGLEDIARKKCEVVKRRFDQANKALDVRPTSLTAFADYIKAFNEIKNLEPELEEAREEVESMYQLLRQYNVRVGGTELENLEFLQAKGSEFAERKLNEADAYIREKQDEQVENLNAVSQMAEEDAKKIVEQLRSGCFVTLGHLQTPEVVMEELGAIQALVSKLEEKALNYNEYQVLLYVPVPFEFAEVDKAKQLFAEKLKLWTLASDWKDQYDTWKRDDIWRKDEHSKFNVEEMNKKVLEFSKTAYQLTRSLEGDKVAQDIRTQIDEVKSNMPCIMDLGNPALRDRHHAKIKQEIEWKHPSSQQVTLNSLMSHKVFDKKEFISEISGIASGEFALEQQLQKVVDAWADLLLPIQQHRREQWILGDVSDIITQLEDTFGLGSE
;
A
#
# COMPACT_ATOMS: atom_id res chain seq x y z
N MET A 1 30.01 1.02 45.46
CA MET A 1 30.31 -0.43 45.43
C MET A 1 29.00 -1.18 45.30
N PRO A 2 28.85 -2.19 44.42
CA PRO A 2 29.31 -2.27 43.03
C PRO A 2 28.11 -2.30 42.04
N ARG A 3 28.16 -1.62 40.88
CA ARG A 3 28.58 -2.11 39.53
C ARG A 3 27.54 -3.06 38.87
N LEU A 4 26.98 -2.76 37.68
CA LEU A 4 27.60 -2.75 36.31
C LEU A 4 28.12 -4.14 35.88
N PRO A 5 28.11 -4.53 34.57
CA PRO A 5 28.21 -3.62 33.42
C PRO A 5 27.39 -3.92 32.13
N GLN A 6 27.31 -2.93 31.25
CA GLN A 6 27.24 -3.13 29.79
C GLN A 6 28.60 -3.61 29.27
N LEU A 7 28.66 -4.53 28.29
CA LEU A 7 29.88 -4.78 27.51
C LEU A 7 29.60 -5.14 26.04
N GLN A 8 29.76 -4.14 25.17
CA GLN A 8 30.63 -4.22 23.98
C GLN A 8 31.86 -3.33 24.28
N PRO A 9 33.02 -3.40 23.58
CA PRO A 9 33.18 -3.74 22.15
C PRO A 9 34.48 -4.50 21.79
N SER A 10 34.85 -4.44 20.49
CA SER A 10 36.16 -4.72 19.84
C SER A 10 36.69 -6.16 19.83
N ALA A 11 37.53 -6.59 18.86
CA ALA A 11 37.70 -6.21 17.46
C ALA A 11 38.54 -7.29 16.72
N GLU A 12 38.71 -7.11 15.41
CA GLU A 12 39.89 -7.48 14.61
C GLU A 12 40.10 -8.89 13.98
N TYR A 13 40.47 -8.82 12.68
CA TYR A 13 41.30 -9.71 11.85
C TYR A 13 41.00 -11.21 11.71
N SER A 14 40.48 -11.62 10.53
CA SER A 14 41.33 -12.15 9.43
C SER A 14 40.57 -12.83 8.26
N THR A 15 40.58 -12.15 7.11
CA THR A 15 40.95 -12.64 5.75
C THR A 15 40.40 -13.95 5.15
N LEU A 16 39.68 -13.79 4.03
CA LEU A 16 39.72 -14.54 2.74
C LEU A 16 38.64 -13.88 1.86
N ARG A 17 38.86 -13.02 0.85
CA ARG A 17 39.84 -12.94 -0.26
C ARG A 17 39.82 -14.13 -1.22
N LEU A 18 39.08 -13.95 -2.33
CA LEU A 18 39.32 -14.34 -3.74
C LEU A 18 37.96 -14.57 -4.44
N ALA A 19 37.69 -14.16 -5.68
CA ALA A 19 38.41 -13.25 -6.57
C ALA A 19 37.44 -12.62 -7.61
N LYS A 20 37.67 -11.37 -8.02
CA LYS A 20 37.15 -10.84 -9.29
C LYS A 20 38.04 -11.34 -10.42
N LEU A 21 37.48 -11.94 -11.48
CA LEU A 21 38.20 -12.16 -12.74
C LEU A 21 37.31 -11.93 -13.98
N GLN A 22 37.44 -10.70 -14.47
CA GLN A 22 37.40 -10.24 -15.88
C GLN A 22 38.61 -9.27 -15.99
N PRO A 23 39.16 -8.90 -17.17
CA PRO A 23 38.81 -9.31 -18.55
C PRO A 23 40.03 -9.64 -19.45
N SER A 24 39.81 -10.09 -20.69
CA SER A 24 40.57 -9.68 -21.90
C SER A 24 39.84 -10.16 -23.16
N ALA A 25 39.79 -9.53 -24.35
CA ALA A 25 40.17 -8.24 -24.95
C ALA A 25 40.80 -8.48 -26.34
N LYS A 26 40.23 -7.89 -27.40
CA LYS A 26 40.76 -7.61 -28.77
C LYS A 26 39.56 -7.07 -29.58
N LEU A 27 39.31 -5.78 -29.85
CA LEU A 27 40.11 -4.56 -30.05
C LEU A 27 40.63 -4.38 -31.50
N LYS A 28 40.10 -3.35 -32.20
CA LYS A 28 40.60 -2.49 -33.32
C LYS A 28 39.36 -1.77 -33.93
N THR A 29 39.27 -0.48 -34.28
CA THR A 29 40.15 0.73 -34.30
C THR A 29 39.21 1.97 -34.34
N TRP A 30 39.44 3.06 -33.57
CA TRP A 30 40.10 4.35 -33.95
C TRP A 30 39.44 5.10 -35.15
N ASP A 31 39.25 6.44 -35.19
CA ASP A 31 39.88 7.52 -34.41
C ASP A 31 39.12 8.89 -34.43
N THR A 32 39.39 9.77 -33.43
CA THR A 32 39.26 11.26 -33.27
C THR A 32 38.16 12.13 -33.99
N ARG A 33 37.87 13.43 -33.70
CA ARG A 33 38.55 14.52 -32.92
C ARG A 33 37.56 15.61 -32.41
N LEU A 34 38.05 16.55 -31.58
CA LEU A 34 37.30 17.62 -30.87
C LEU A 34 37.64 19.06 -31.33
N SER A 35 36.88 20.05 -30.81
CA SER A 35 37.06 21.53 -30.77
C SER A 35 36.58 22.37 -31.99
N GLY A 36 35.97 23.55 -31.81
CA GLY A 36 35.43 24.20 -30.59
C GLY A 36 35.10 25.72 -30.74
N ARG A 37 34.32 26.30 -29.79
CA ARG A 37 34.04 27.76 -29.52
C ARG A 37 33.44 28.60 -30.69
N ALA A 38 32.68 29.69 -30.50
CA ALA A 38 32.00 30.39 -29.38
C ALA A 38 30.80 31.20 -29.99
N GLY A 39 29.92 31.93 -29.28
CA GLY A 39 29.85 32.35 -27.87
C GLY A 39 28.44 32.86 -27.48
N SER A 40 28.33 34.00 -26.78
CA SER A 40 27.08 34.56 -26.21
C SER A 40 27.01 36.10 -26.27
N THR A 41 25.81 36.70 -26.42
CA THR A 41 25.21 37.71 -25.51
C THR A 41 23.88 38.32 -26.03
N GLU A 42 22.89 38.41 -25.13
CA GLU A 42 21.90 39.51 -24.93
C GLU A 42 20.91 40.00 -26.01
N GLY A 43 19.78 40.55 -25.53
CA GLY A 43 18.94 41.51 -26.26
C GLY A 43 17.52 41.03 -26.61
N GLY A 44 16.53 41.29 -25.76
CA GLY A 44 15.11 41.12 -26.11
C GLY A 44 14.44 42.44 -26.51
N LEU A 45 13.29 42.37 -27.20
CA LEU A 45 12.19 43.34 -27.14
C LEU A 45 10.97 42.88 -27.99
N LEU A 46 9.76 43.20 -27.51
CA LEU A 46 8.48 43.21 -28.22
C LEU A 46 8.32 44.56 -28.99
N PRO A 47 7.20 44.94 -29.66
CA PRO A 47 5.91 44.24 -29.87
C PRO A 47 5.30 44.31 -31.31
N ALA A 48 4.16 43.62 -31.48
CA ALA A 48 2.95 43.95 -32.28
C ALA A 48 3.02 44.57 -33.69
N THR A 49 2.28 43.97 -34.65
CA THR A 49 1.00 44.51 -35.18
C THR A 49 0.36 43.62 -36.27
N THR A 50 -0.98 43.61 -36.32
CA THR A 50 -1.85 43.17 -37.44
C THR A 50 -2.41 44.44 -38.16
N PRO A 51 -3.24 44.42 -39.25
CA PRO A 51 -3.85 43.32 -40.01
C PRO A 51 -3.96 43.48 -41.57
N SER A 52 -4.60 42.50 -42.23
CA SER A 52 -5.57 42.63 -43.36
C SER A 52 -5.17 42.79 -44.85
N ARG A 53 -5.83 41.96 -45.70
CA ARG A 53 -6.49 42.25 -47.02
C ARG A 53 -5.62 42.76 -48.20
N GLY A 54 -5.68 42.24 -49.44
CA GLY A 54 -6.41 41.13 -50.09
C GLY A 54 -6.29 41.21 -51.64
N GLU A 55 -6.80 40.21 -52.39
CA GLU A 55 -6.96 40.19 -53.88
C GLU A 55 -5.66 40.20 -54.74
N ARG A 56 -5.60 39.79 -56.03
CA ARG A 56 -6.34 38.85 -56.93
C ARG A 56 -5.46 38.57 -58.17
N SER A 57 -5.55 37.36 -58.76
CA SER A 57 -5.08 37.00 -60.13
C SER A 57 -3.56 37.11 -60.42
N GLY A 58 -2.90 36.27 -61.22
CA GLY A 58 -3.30 35.02 -61.89
C GLY A 58 -2.59 34.83 -63.24
N MET A 59 -1.77 33.78 -63.41
CA MET A 59 -1.43 33.16 -64.72
C MET A 59 -0.61 31.86 -64.54
N ALA A 60 -0.76 30.92 -65.47
CA ALA A 60 0.04 29.69 -65.59
C ALA A 60 1.42 30.00 -66.26
N THR A 61 2.45 29.14 -66.26
CA THR A 61 2.50 27.89 -67.06
C THR A 61 3.79 27.07 -66.74
N ILE A 62 3.64 25.75 -66.51
CA ILE A 62 4.51 24.58 -66.86
C ILE A 62 6.04 24.84 -67.07
N SER A 63 7.02 24.17 -66.41
CA SER A 63 7.28 22.71 -66.38
C SER A 63 8.44 22.31 -65.41
N GLN A 64 8.39 21.06 -64.89
CA GLN A 64 9.51 20.12 -64.54
C GLN A 64 10.65 20.61 -63.59
N THR A 65 11.29 19.83 -62.69
CA THR A 65 11.17 18.44 -62.17
C THR A 65 12.07 18.30 -60.93
N SER A 66 11.69 17.50 -59.92
CA SER A 66 12.55 16.80 -58.92
C SER A 66 13.55 17.65 -58.07
N THR A 67 13.78 17.46 -56.77
CA THR A 67 13.79 16.22 -55.97
C THR A 67 13.79 16.59 -54.47
N ALA A 68 12.97 15.94 -53.62
CA ALA A 68 13.26 15.59 -52.21
C ALA A 68 11.97 15.29 -51.39
N TYR A 69 11.95 14.10 -50.82
CA TYR A 69 10.94 13.46 -49.97
C TYR A 69 10.23 14.32 -48.90
N PRO A 70 8.94 14.04 -48.69
CA PRO A 70 8.46 13.72 -47.34
C PRO A 70 7.83 12.31 -47.25
N TYR A 71 8.05 11.66 -46.12
CA TYR A 71 7.43 10.38 -45.74
C TYR A 71 5.90 10.56 -45.61
N THR A 72 5.11 9.80 -46.35
CA THR A 72 3.65 9.75 -46.18
C THR A 72 3.18 8.32 -45.95
N ARG A 73 2.31 8.14 -44.94
CA ARG A 73 1.57 6.90 -44.68
C ARG A 73 0.86 6.48 -45.97
N ARG A 74 1.18 5.30 -46.51
CA ARG A 74 0.31 4.66 -47.51
C ARG A 74 -0.93 4.11 -46.81
N SER A 75 -2.10 4.61 -47.19
CA SER A 75 -3.37 3.94 -46.88
C SER A 75 -3.51 2.66 -47.71
N GLN A 76 -4.27 1.69 -47.20
CA GLN A 76 -4.46 0.40 -47.86
C GLN A 76 -5.39 0.46 -49.10
N SER A 77 -5.96 1.61 -49.46
CA SER A 77 -7.01 1.70 -50.49
C SER A 77 -6.54 1.57 -51.94
N GLN A 78 -5.23 1.64 -52.24
CA GLN A 78 -4.71 1.54 -53.61
C GLN A 78 -4.32 0.14 -54.09
N LEU A 79 -4.27 -0.87 -53.20
CA LEU A 79 -4.03 -2.27 -53.63
C LEU A 79 -5.29 -2.92 -54.24
N VAL A 80 -6.48 -2.54 -53.76
CA VAL A 80 -7.76 -3.10 -54.22
C VAL A 80 -8.11 -2.64 -55.64
N SER A 81 -7.78 -1.40 -56.01
CA SER A 81 -8.17 -0.80 -57.30
C SER A 81 -7.41 -1.35 -58.51
N ARG A 82 -6.29 -2.06 -58.31
CA ARG A 82 -5.51 -2.69 -59.39
C ARG A 82 -5.94 -4.12 -59.70
N SER A 83 -6.57 -4.82 -58.75
CA SER A 83 -7.14 -6.16 -58.97
C SER A 83 -8.43 -6.08 -59.80
N LEU A 84 -9.31 -5.13 -59.48
CA LEU A 84 -10.67 -5.03 -60.03
C LEU A 84 -10.77 -4.57 -61.51
N ARG A 85 -9.66 -4.40 -62.24
CA ARG A 85 -9.67 -4.07 -63.68
C ARG A 85 -9.30 -5.24 -64.60
N LEU A 86 -8.89 -6.40 -64.07
CA LEU A 86 -8.46 -7.55 -64.86
C LEU A 86 -9.55 -8.63 -65.03
N ASP A 87 -10.56 -8.66 -64.15
CA ASP A 87 -11.50 -9.79 -64.09
C ASP A 87 -12.64 -9.77 -65.12
N SER A 88 -12.82 -8.69 -65.90
CA SER A 88 -13.89 -8.61 -66.91
C SER A 88 -13.51 -9.13 -68.31
N GLN A 89 -12.22 -9.34 -68.60
CA GLN A 89 -11.74 -9.82 -69.91
C GLN A 89 -11.24 -11.27 -69.91
N ILE A 90 -10.90 -11.84 -68.74
CA ILE A 90 -10.38 -13.22 -68.64
C ILE A 90 -11.46 -14.29 -68.94
N PHE A 91 -12.75 -13.93 -68.87
CA PHE A 91 -13.87 -14.86 -69.08
C PHE A 91 -14.31 -15.05 -70.55
N SER A 92 -13.68 -14.39 -71.53
CA SER A 92 -14.09 -14.45 -72.94
C SER A 92 -13.00 -14.87 -73.93
N LEU A 93 -11.90 -15.48 -73.48
CA LEU A 93 -10.76 -15.82 -74.35
C LEU A 93 -10.76 -17.29 -74.79
N ASP A 94 -10.52 -17.49 -76.09
CA ASP A 94 -10.55 -18.78 -76.76
C ASP A 94 -9.29 -19.64 -76.55
N HIS A 95 -9.35 -20.89 -77.03
CA HIS A 95 -8.46 -21.99 -76.65
C HIS A 95 -6.96 -21.79 -76.98
N GLU A 96 -6.59 -20.84 -77.84
CA GLU A 96 -5.19 -20.64 -78.29
C GLU A 96 -4.37 -19.71 -77.38
N GLU A 97 -4.95 -18.65 -76.81
CA GLU A 97 -4.17 -17.64 -76.07
C GLU A 97 -3.61 -18.17 -74.74
N LEU A 98 -4.35 -19.06 -74.05
CA LEU A 98 -3.95 -19.63 -72.76
C LEU A 98 -2.69 -20.51 -72.84
N SER A 99 -2.33 -21.03 -74.03
CA SER A 99 -1.11 -21.82 -74.20
C SER A 99 0.17 -20.98 -74.09
N SER A 100 0.10 -19.66 -74.29
CA SER A 100 1.26 -18.76 -74.28
C SER A 100 1.78 -18.45 -72.88
N TYR A 101 0.89 -18.32 -71.89
CA TYR A 101 1.22 -17.88 -70.54
C TYR A 101 2.02 -18.90 -69.72
N CYS A 102 1.97 -20.20 -70.07
CA CYS A 102 2.71 -21.24 -69.33
C CYS A 102 4.22 -21.29 -69.64
N LEU A 103 4.75 -20.45 -70.53
CA LEU A 103 6.14 -20.50 -71.01
C LEU A 103 7.10 -19.45 -70.41
N ARG A 104 6.68 -18.62 -69.45
CA ARG A 104 7.58 -17.70 -68.71
C ARG A 104 7.50 -17.95 -67.21
N GLY A 105 8.56 -18.55 -66.63
CA GLY A 105 8.57 -18.95 -65.22
C GLY A 105 9.84 -19.68 -64.74
N ARG A 106 11.01 -19.07 -64.95
CA ARG A 106 12.29 -19.25 -64.22
C ARG A 106 13.00 -17.88 -64.30
N GLU A 107 13.74 -17.39 -63.32
CA GLU A 107 14.58 -18.05 -62.32
C GLU A 107 14.42 -17.45 -60.91
N ALA A 108 14.64 -18.25 -59.85
CA ALA A 108 15.20 -17.85 -58.53
C ALA A 108 15.14 -19.03 -57.53
N ASP A 109 16.21 -19.81 -57.42
CA ASP A 109 16.60 -20.49 -56.17
C ASP A 109 17.53 -19.51 -55.39
N THR A 110 17.79 -19.55 -54.08
CA THR A 110 17.48 -20.48 -52.96
C THR A 110 17.05 -19.61 -51.73
N SER A 111 16.86 -20.05 -50.48
CA SER A 111 16.93 -21.34 -49.76
C SER A 111 16.08 -21.24 -48.47
N THR A 112 15.68 -22.38 -47.88
CA THR A 112 15.77 -22.66 -46.43
C THR A 112 15.37 -24.13 -46.16
N GLY A 113 15.86 -24.69 -45.05
CA GLY A 113 15.86 -26.14 -44.78
C GLY A 113 14.58 -26.75 -44.19
N PRO A 114 14.60 -28.08 -43.89
CA PRO A 114 13.39 -28.89 -43.70
C PRO A 114 13.00 -29.12 -42.23
N VAL A 115 11.68 -29.19 -41.98
CA VAL A 115 11.04 -29.74 -40.76
C VAL A 115 9.76 -30.48 -41.19
N PRO A 116 9.39 -31.65 -40.61
CA PRO A 116 8.54 -32.62 -41.29
C PRO A 116 7.03 -32.49 -41.00
N ALA A 117 6.20 -32.96 -41.92
CA ALA A 117 4.77 -33.14 -41.74
C ALA A 117 4.41 -34.63 -41.64
N SER A 118 4.12 -35.08 -40.42
CA SER A 118 3.32 -36.28 -40.17
C SER A 118 1.84 -36.01 -40.49
N GLY A 119 1.05 -37.04 -40.80
CA GLY A 119 -0.42 -36.95 -40.82
C GLY A 119 -1.11 -37.21 -42.16
N ALA A 120 -0.89 -38.40 -42.75
CA ALA A 120 -1.81 -38.92 -43.77
C ALA A 120 -3.03 -39.56 -43.08
N ALA A 121 -4.09 -38.77 -42.85
CA ALA A 121 -5.38 -39.29 -42.41
C ALA A 121 -6.14 -39.86 -43.62
N ALA A 122 -6.51 -41.15 -43.54
CA ALA A 122 -7.29 -41.81 -44.59
C ALA A 122 -8.76 -41.33 -44.57
N LEU A 123 -9.32 -41.08 -45.75
CA LEU A 123 -10.77 -41.00 -45.97
C LEU A 123 -11.13 -41.85 -47.19
N ASN A 124 -11.81 -42.97 -46.92
CA ASN A 124 -12.44 -43.79 -47.95
C ASN A 124 -13.71 -43.08 -48.45
N THR A 125 -13.88 -42.97 -49.77
CA THR A 125 -15.19 -42.79 -50.41
C THR A 125 -15.21 -43.53 -51.75
N GLU A 126 -15.82 -44.71 -51.72
CA GLU A 126 -16.66 -45.35 -52.74
C GLU A 126 -16.39 -45.05 -54.23
N GLU A 127 -15.94 -46.08 -54.96
CA GLU A 127 -15.83 -46.07 -56.43
C GLU A 127 -17.22 -46.23 -57.09
N GLU A 128 -17.74 -45.17 -57.72
CA GLU A 128 -18.71 -45.32 -58.81
C GLU A 128 -17.97 -45.68 -60.11
N ALA A 129 -18.26 -46.86 -60.66
CA ALA A 129 -17.64 -47.35 -61.88
C ALA A 129 -17.91 -46.44 -63.10
N SER A 130 -16.83 -45.90 -63.67
CA SER A 130 -16.84 -45.22 -64.98
C SER A 130 -16.29 -46.13 -66.07
N PRO A 131 -16.77 -46.02 -67.32
CA PRO A 131 -16.45 -46.98 -68.38
C PRO A 131 -14.98 -46.93 -68.78
N MET A 132 -14.43 -48.06 -69.23
CA MET A 132 -13.03 -48.19 -69.67
C MET A 132 -12.64 -47.09 -70.67
N GLU A 133 -11.82 -46.13 -70.24
CA GLU A 133 -11.09 -45.28 -71.17
C GLU A 133 -10.04 -46.15 -71.88
N THR A 134 -10.19 -46.30 -73.19
CA THR A 134 -9.21 -46.96 -74.05
C THR A 134 -7.87 -46.26 -73.90
N VAL A 135 -6.87 -46.95 -73.35
CA VAL A 135 -5.53 -46.40 -73.10
C VAL A 135 -4.98 -45.77 -74.38
N PRO A 136 -4.70 -44.46 -74.41
CA PRO A 136 -4.17 -43.78 -75.58
C PRO A 136 -2.90 -44.47 -76.12
N PRO A 137 -2.75 -44.65 -77.45
CA PRO A 137 -1.64 -45.43 -78.03
C PRO A 137 -0.24 -45.02 -77.56
N HIS A 138 -0.04 -43.73 -77.28
CA HIS A 138 1.24 -43.19 -76.79
C HIS A 138 1.60 -43.67 -75.37
N LEU A 139 0.63 -44.03 -74.52
CA LEU A 139 0.89 -44.63 -73.21
C LEU A 139 1.21 -46.13 -73.31
N LEU A 140 0.69 -46.82 -74.33
CA LEU A 140 1.09 -48.20 -74.65
C LEU A 140 2.56 -48.24 -75.14
N GLN A 141 2.97 -47.28 -75.98
CA GLN A 141 4.36 -47.13 -76.40
C GLN A 141 5.32 -46.88 -75.22
N ILE A 142 4.96 -46.00 -74.29
CA ILE A 142 5.79 -45.76 -73.08
C ILE A 142 5.88 -47.03 -72.21
N ARG A 143 4.80 -47.82 -72.09
CA ARG A 143 4.82 -49.09 -71.34
C ARG A 143 5.73 -50.14 -71.99
N ALA A 144 5.79 -50.19 -73.33
CA ALA A 144 6.69 -51.07 -74.06
C ALA A 144 8.18 -50.68 -73.85
N MET A 145 8.51 -49.38 -73.89
CA MET A 145 9.89 -48.88 -73.77
C MET A 145 10.60 -49.22 -72.44
N TYR A 146 9.87 -49.47 -71.34
CA TYR A 146 10.45 -49.84 -70.04
C TYR A 146 10.36 -51.34 -69.72
N SER A 147 9.88 -52.16 -70.65
CA SER A 147 9.64 -53.60 -70.43
C SER A 147 10.78 -54.50 -70.92
N THR A 148 12.03 -54.21 -70.53
CA THR A 148 13.20 -55.07 -70.83
C THR A 148 14.14 -55.25 -69.64
N ARG A 149 13.92 -56.29 -68.83
CA ARG A 149 14.99 -57.02 -68.13
C ARG A 149 14.60 -58.50 -67.95
N PRO A 150 15.58 -59.43 -67.97
CA PRO A 150 15.32 -60.86 -68.07
C PRO A 150 14.98 -61.49 -66.71
N THR A 151 14.24 -62.58 -66.75
CA THR A 151 14.12 -63.53 -65.64
C THR A 151 14.68 -64.88 -66.08
N LYS A 152 15.55 -65.46 -65.26
CA LYS A 152 15.98 -66.86 -65.39
C LYS A 152 14.95 -67.77 -64.72
N THR A 153 14.83 -68.99 -65.23
CA THR A 153 14.54 -70.15 -64.37
C THR A 153 15.29 -71.39 -64.87
N GLU A 154 15.76 -72.15 -63.88
CA GLU A 154 16.41 -73.47 -63.87
C GLU A 154 15.49 -74.59 -64.46
N VAL A 155 15.91 -75.83 -64.78
CA VAL A 155 17.20 -76.56 -64.66
C VAL A 155 17.28 -77.76 -65.62
N GLU A 156 18.47 -78.42 -65.65
CA GLU A 156 18.85 -79.74 -66.23
C GLU A 156 19.21 -79.79 -67.75
N GLY A 157 20.24 -80.55 -68.18
CA GLY A 157 21.27 -81.27 -67.40
C GLY A 157 22.27 -82.10 -68.24
N GLU A 158 23.57 -82.02 -67.91
CA GLU A 158 24.75 -82.83 -68.36
C GLU A 158 25.05 -82.87 -69.90
N GLU A 159 26.30 -82.90 -70.41
CA GLU A 159 27.56 -83.48 -69.91
C GLU A 159 28.85 -82.81 -70.51
N SER A 160 29.99 -82.83 -69.79
CA SER A 160 31.43 -82.61 -70.18
C SER A 160 31.84 -81.46 -71.16
N VAL A 161 32.55 -80.37 -70.78
CA VAL A 161 33.99 -80.21 -70.34
C VAL A 161 35.02 -80.70 -71.39
N PRO A 162 36.16 -80.01 -71.75
CA PRO A 162 36.96 -79.03 -70.97
C PRO A 162 37.58 -77.76 -71.69
N LEU A 163 38.18 -76.86 -70.88
CA LEU A 163 39.38 -75.98 -71.11
C LEU A 163 39.40 -75.00 -72.32
N GLY A 164 40.00 -73.79 -72.27
CA GLY A 164 40.73 -73.05 -71.22
C GLY A 164 41.25 -71.68 -71.74
N GLU A 165 41.80 -70.86 -70.85
CA GLU A 165 42.75 -69.71 -71.03
C GLU A 165 42.84 -69.02 -72.42
N SER A 166 42.37 -67.79 -72.61
CA SER A 166 43.05 -66.51 -72.29
C SER A 166 44.41 -66.23 -72.99
N ALA A 167 44.36 -65.60 -74.17
CA ALA A 167 45.35 -64.64 -74.69
C ALA A 167 44.73 -63.90 -75.90
N THR A 168 44.43 -62.61 -75.83
CA THR A 168 45.28 -61.51 -76.32
C THR A 168 46.10 -61.81 -77.59
N THR A 169 45.72 -61.19 -78.71
CA THR A 169 46.51 -60.29 -79.59
C THR A 169 45.74 -60.15 -80.94
N PRO A 170 46.21 -59.42 -81.98
CA PRO A 170 45.60 -58.13 -82.32
C PRO A 170 44.86 -58.16 -83.67
N VAL A 171 44.43 -56.97 -84.11
CA VAL A 171 43.85 -56.70 -85.44
C VAL A 171 44.65 -57.42 -86.53
N ASN A 172 43.94 -58.26 -87.30
CA ASN A 172 44.53 -59.07 -88.36
C ASN A 172 44.98 -58.20 -89.55
N ASP A 173 46.00 -58.69 -90.23
CA ASP A 173 46.72 -58.03 -91.31
C ASP A 173 46.01 -58.25 -92.68
N MET A 174 46.67 -57.79 -93.75
CA MET A 174 46.52 -58.19 -95.16
C MET A 174 45.42 -57.52 -96.00
N ALA A 175 45.82 -56.46 -96.71
CA ALA A 175 45.57 -56.35 -98.16
C ALA A 175 46.68 -55.51 -98.82
N MET A 176 47.14 -55.93 -100.01
CA MET A 176 48.38 -55.49 -100.69
C MET A 176 49.65 -56.04 -99.99
N THR A 177 50.59 -56.73 -100.64
CA THR A 177 50.83 -56.87 -102.09
C THR A 177 51.45 -58.23 -102.39
N ALA A 178 50.88 -58.98 -103.34
CA ALA A 178 51.60 -60.07 -104.01
C ALA A 178 52.36 -59.45 -105.19
N ALA A 179 53.66 -59.17 -105.01
CA ALA A 179 54.49 -58.52 -106.02
C ALA A 179 56.00 -58.79 -105.85
N GLU A 180 56.39 -59.97 -105.37
CA GLU A 180 57.78 -60.45 -105.39
C GLU A 180 57.79 -61.97 -105.65
N ASP A 181 58.77 -62.42 -106.45
CA ASP A 181 59.05 -63.81 -106.84
C ASP A 181 57.96 -64.61 -107.59
N LEU A 182 57.63 -64.08 -108.78
CA LEU A 182 57.44 -64.92 -109.96
C LEU A 182 58.81 -65.53 -110.36
N LEU A 183 59.26 -66.54 -109.60
CA LEU A 183 60.56 -67.18 -109.77
C LEU A 183 60.63 -68.03 -111.04
N GLN A 184 61.20 -67.44 -112.09
CA GLN A 184 61.91 -68.09 -113.19
C GLN A 184 61.23 -69.29 -113.90
N GLY A 185 60.46 -68.99 -114.96
CA GLY A 185 60.77 -69.59 -116.27
C GLY A 185 59.79 -70.59 -116.91
N GLN A 186 58.95 -70.06 -117.81
CA GLN A 186 58.37 -70.68 -119.01
C GLN A 186 57.22 -71.73 -118.86
N PRO A 187 56.30 -71.85 -119.86
CA PRO A 187 55.83 -70.86 -120.84
C PRO A 187 54.29 -70.71 -120.95
N ASP A 188 53.85 -69.53 -121.39
CA ASP A 188 52.56 -69.12 -122.01
C ASP A 188 51.27 -69.99 -121.84
N GLU A 189 50.35 -69.54 -120.97
CA GLU A 189 48.89 -69.81 -121.03
C GLU A 189 48.10 -68.52 -120.67
N GLU A 190 46.93 -68.29 -121.28
CA GLU A 190 46.17 -67.01 -121.23
C GLU A 190 45.38 -66.79 -119.91
N TRP A 191 45.27 -65.53 -119.45
CA TRP A 191 44.54 -65.15 -118.22
C TRP A 191 43.15 -64.55 -118.51
N ASP A 192 42.13 -64.98 -117.75
CA ASP A 192 40.73 -64.52 -117.86
C ASP A 192 40.33 -63.58 -116.70
N GLU A 193 40.07 -62.31 -117.02
CA GLU A 193 39.70 -61.25 -116.06
C GLU A 193 38.27 -61.38 -115.50
N GLU A 194 37.36 -62.06 -116.20
CA GLU A 194 35.91 -62.03 -115.88
C GLU A 194 35.58 -62.81 -114.60
N ALA A 195 36.31 -63.90 -114.34
CA ALA A 195 36.11 -64.76 -113.18
C ALA A 195 36.47 -64.09 -111.84
N MET A 196 37.46 -63.18 -111.82
CA MET A 196 37.91 -62.52 -110.58
C MET A 196 36.92 -61.44 -110.12
N LEU A 197 36.43 -60.62 -111.06
CA LEU A 197 35.44 -59.56 -110.79
C LEU A 197 34.16 -60.12 -110.15
N LYS A 198 33.65 -61.24 -110.68
CA LYS A 198 32.45 -61.92 -110.17
C LYS A 198 32.60 -62.34 -108.69
N ARG A 199 33.83 -62.61 -108.23
CA ARG A 199 34.16 -62.99 -106.85
C ARG A 199 34.33 -61.80 -105.88
N GLU A 200 34.59 -60.59 -106.39
CA GLU A 200 34.50 -59.37 -105.55
C GLU A 200 33.05 -58.89 -105.42
N LEU A 201 32.26 -58.93 -106.49
CA LEU A 201 30.85 -58.50 -106.48
C LEU A 201 29.98 -59.32 -105.51
N ALA A 202 30.25 -60.63 -105.38
CA ALA A 202 29.58 -61.52 -104.43
C ALA A 202 29.84 -61.19 -102.95
N LYS A 203 30.72 -60.22 -102.63
CA LYS A 203 31.00 -59.78 -101.25
C LYS A 203 30.21 -58.54 -100.83
N LEU A 204 29.53 -57.87 -101.75
CA LEU A 204 28.87 -56.58 -101.50
C LEU A 204 27.47 -56.77 -100.92
N HIS A 205 27.29 -56.45 -99.63
CA HIS A 205 26.01 -56.62 -98.92
C HIS A 205 25.45 -55.31 -98.37
N THR A 206 26.31 -54.36 -98.01
CA THR A 206 25.96 -53.04 -97.47
C THR A 206 26.38 -51.91 -98.40
N GLY A 207 25.80 -50.73 -98.23
CA GLY A 207 26.23 -49.53 -98.94
C GLY A 207 27.70 -49.17 -98.67
N GLU A 208 28.24 -49.47 -97.49
CA GLU A 208 29.64 -49.25 -97.16
C GLU A 208 30.57 -50.18 -97.96
N ASP A 209 30.20 -51.46 -98.14
CA ASP A 209 30.95 -52.39 -98.98
C ASP A 209 31.02 -51.90 -100.44
N VAL A 210 29.91 -51.37 -100.96
CA VAL A 210 29.82 -50.83 -102.32
C VAL A 210 30.67 -49.56 -102.48
N ILE A 211 30.65 -48.68 -101.49
CA ILE A 211 31.52 -47.49 -101.46
C ILE A 211 33.00 -47.93 -101.46
N ALA A 212 33.36 -48.92 -100.65
CA ALA A 212 34.72 -49.46 -100.60
C ALA A 212 35.15 -50.11 -101.93
N PHE A 213 34.26 -50.86 -102.58
CA PHE A 213 34.48 -51.43 -103.92
C PHE A 213 34.80 -50.37 -104.97
N PHE A 214 33.98 -49.31 -105.05
CA PHE A 214 34.22 -48.23 -106.00
C PHE A 214 35.42 -47.35 -105.64
N ALA A 215 35.74 -47.18 -104.34
CA ALA A 215 36.97 -46.51 -103.90
C ALA A 215 38.24 -47.29 -104.29
N LYS A 216 38.20 -48.62 -104.27
CA LYS A 216 39.31 -49.50 -104.66
C LYS A 216 39.48 -49.63 -106.18
N ASN A 217 38.39 -49.88 -106.90
CA ASN A 217 38.42 -50.26 -108.32
C ASN A 217 38.14 -49.09 -109.29
N GLY A 218 37.67 -47.95 -108.78
CA GLY A 218 37.43 -46.73 -109.55
C GLY A 218 36.40 -46.88 -110.68
N SER A 219 36.43 -45.94 -111.63
CA SER A 219 35.56 -45.94 -112.82
C SER A 219 35.99 -46.94 -113.91
N ASN A 220 37.15 -47.60 -113.76
CA ASN A 220 37.69 -48.57 -114.71
C ASN A 220 37.05 -49.97 -114.58
N SER A 221 36.35 -50.27 -113.49
CA SER A 221 35.55 -51.50 -113.34
C SER A 221 34.49 -51.62 -114.46
N SER A 222 34.18 -52.85 -114.88
CA SER A 222 33.09 -53.13 -115.82
C SER A 222 31.70 -52.88 -115.20
N VAL A 223 31.58 -52.95 -113.87
CA VAL A 223 30.38 -52.52 -113.14
C VAL A 223 30.39 -51.01 -112.95
N LYS A 224 29.38 -50.30 -113.46
CA LYS A 224 29.30 -48.82 -113.40
C LYS A 224 28.46 -48.29 -112.24
N PHE A 225 27.50 -49.06 -111.74
CA PHE A 225 26.66 -48.71 -110.59
C PHE A 225 26.12 -49.96 -109.90
N VAL A 226 25.76 -49.85 -108.63
CA VAL A 226 25.17 -50.91 -107.80
C VAL A 226 23.90 -50.38 -107.14
N TYR A 227 22.82 -51.18 -107.19
CA TYR A 227 21.53 -50.84 -106.59
C TYR A 227 21.49 -51.19 -105.10
N CYS A 228 21.01 -50.25 -104.29
CA CYS A 228 20.80 -50.39 -102.86
C CYS A 228 19.39 -49.88 -102.47
N LYS A 229 18.87 -50.33 -101.34
CA LYS A 229 17.68 -49.79 -100.65
C LYS A 229 18.05 -49.33 -99.24
N ARG A 230 17.19 -48.56 -98.57
CA ARG A 230 17.38 -48.31 -97.13
C ARG A 230 17.23 -49.61 -96.35
N LYS A 231 18.03 -49.78 -95.31
CA LYS A 231 17.90 -50.88 -94.36
C LYS A 231 16.66 -50.68 -93.50
N GLU A 232 15.84 -51.72 -93.37
CA GLU A 232 14.69 -51.70 -92.45
C GLU A 232 15.16 -51.99 -91.03
N HIS A 233 14.93 -51.05 -90.10
CA HIS A 233 15.27 -51.19 -88.69
C HIS A 233 14.10 -51.82 -87.91
N VAL A 234 14.42 -52.72 -86.98
CA VAL A 234 13.42 -53.44 -86.16
C VAL A 234 12.68 -52.49 -85.20
N ASP A 235 13.32 -51.40 -84.78
CA ASP A 235 12.68 -50.34 -83.99
C ASP A 235 12.27 -49.17 -84.91
N PRO A 236 10.97 -48.88 -85.09
CA PRO A 236 10.49 -47.76 -85.91
C PRO A 236 10.80 -46.38 -85.32
N THR A 237 11.41 -46.30 -84.13
CA THR A 237 11.95 -45.06 -83.56
C THR A 237 13.43 -44.82 -83.90
N GLU A 238 14.13 -45.82 -84.43
CA GLU A 238 15.53 -45.70 -84.86
C GLU A 238 15.61 -45.30 -86.34
N PHE A 239 15.59 -43.99 -86.59
CA PHE A 239 15.82 -43.44 -87.92
C PHE A 239 17.32 -43.47 -88.24
N ARG A 240 17.73 -44.16 -89.31
CA ARG A 240 19.10 -44.09 -89.88
C ARG A 240 19.03 -43.98 -91.40
N PRO A 241 19.12 -42.76 -91.98
CA PRO A 241 18.87 -42.57 -93.40
C PRO A 241 20.03 -42.98 -94.32
N TYR A 242 21.23 -43.22 -93.78
CA TYR A 242 22.43 -43.58 -94.55
C TYR A 242 22.76 -45.08 -94.53
N ASP A 243 22.06 -45.88 -93.71
CA ASP A 243 22.22 -47.34 -93.64
C ASP A 243 21.55 -47.97 -94.87
N LEU A 244 22.36 -48.38 -95.86
CA LEU A 244 21.90 -48.97 -97.12
C LEU A 244 22.24 -50.48 -97.22
N GLU A 245 21.34 -51.25 -97.83
CA GLU A 245 21.46 -52.68 -98.11
C GLU A 245 21.48 -52.92 -99.63
N VAL A 246 22.38 -53.77 -100.12
CA VAL A 246 22.57 -54.06 -101.56
C VAL A 246 21.44 -54.95 -102.08
N ILE A 247 20.95 -54.64 -103.28
CA ILE A 247 19.93 -55.45 -103.97
C ILE A 247 20.65 -56.43 -104.91
N SER A 248 21.14 -57.54 -104.35
CA SER A 248 21.95 -58.53 -105.07
C SER A 248 21.26 -59.11 -106.31
N GLU A 249 19.92 -59.19 -106.30
CA GLU A 249 19.08 -59.65 -107.42
C GLU A 249 19.25 -58.85 -108.72
N LEU A 250 19.83 -57.65 -108.66
CA LEU A 250 20.05 -56.77 -109.83
C LEU A 250 21.48 -56.78 -110.36
N MET A 251 22.37 -57.58 -109.76
CA MET A 251 23.80 -57.64 -110.09
C MET A 251 24.17 -58.79 -111.05
N GLU A 252 23.30 -59.80 -111.21
CA GLU A 252 23.58 -61.02 -111.99
C GLU A 252 23.22 -60.96 -113.49
N GLY A 253 23.14 -59.75 -114.07
CA GLY A 253 23.03 -59.56 -115.53
C GLY A 253 21.64 -59.83 -116.15
N SER A 254 20.60 -60.01 -115.34
CA SER A 254 19.22 -60.19 -115.84
C SER A 254 18.58 -58.86 -116.27
N THR A 255 18.63 -58.60 -117.58
CA THR A 255 17.74 -57.74 -118.41
C THR A 255 16.96 -56.58 -117.77
N VAL A 256 17.16 -55.40 -118.38
CA VAL A 256 16.56 -54.05 -118.27
C VAL A 256 15.06 -53.89 -117.87
N SER A 257 14.25 -54.94 -117.75
CA SER A 257 12.81 -54.84 -117.41
C SER A 257 12.47 -54.56 -115.94
N THR A 258 13.44 -54.60 -115.02
CA THR A 258 13.17 -54.59 -113.56
C THR A 258 13.05 -53.19 -112.94
N ALA A 259 13.49 -52.14 -113.65
CA ALA A 259 13.54 -50.76 -113.14
C ALA A 259 12.17 -50.21 -112.68
N ALA A 260 11.07 -50.66 -113.29
CA ALA A 260 9.70 -50.22 -112.94
C ALA A 260 9.11 -50.90 -111.68
N LYS A 261 9.83 -51.84 -111.07
CA LYS A 261 9.41 -52.54 -109.83
C LYS A 261 10.21 -52.15 -108.59
N LEU A 262 11.28 -51.36 -108.74
CA LEU A 262 11.98 -50.78 -107.61
C LEU A 262 11.18 -49.60 -107.06
N GLY A 263 10.97 -49.60 -105.74
CA GLY A 263 10.41 -48.46 -105.00
C GLY A 263 11.45 -47.36 -104.83
N GLU A 264 11.46 -46.74 -103.65
CA GLU A 264 12.57 -45.88 -103.23
C GLU A 264 13.88 -46.69 -103.21
N HIS A 265 14.87 -46.28 -104.01
CA HIS A 265 16.15 -46.96 -104.09
C HIS A 265 17.31 -45.97 -104.34
N PHE A 266 18.53 -46.46 -104.18
CA PHE A 266 19.77 -45.72 -104.34
C PHE A 266 20.64 -46.44 -105.37
N THR A 267 21.32 -45.71 -106.25
CA THR A 267 22.39 -46.25 -107.09
C THR A 267 23.72 -45.62 -106.69
N ILE A 268 24.67 -46.46 -106.27
CA ILE A 268 26.01 -46.05 -105.88
C ILE A 268 26.94 -46.32 -107.06
N SER A 269 27.81 -45.36 -107.38
CA SER A 269 28.80 -45.41 -108.45
C SER A 269 30.12 -44.78 -107.98
N ALA A 270 31.19 -44.93 -108.77
CA ALA A 270 32.48 -44.29 -108.48
C ALA A 270 32.44 -42.76 -108.40
N THR A 271 31.42 -42.10 -108.97
CA THR A 271 31.28 -40.63 -108.96
C THR A 271 30.29 -40.11 -107.93
N GLY A 272 29.30 -40.92 -107.53
CA GLY A 272 28.22 -40.44 -106.68
C GLY A 272 27.17 -41.48 -106.32
N VAL A 273 26.31 -41.10 -105.38
CA VAL A 273 25.10 -41.80 -104.97
C VAL A 273 23.90 -41.05 -105.54
N VAL A 274 23.06 -41.73 -106.32
CA VAL A 274 21.79 -41.17 -106.80
C VAL A 274 20.65 -41.79 -106.01
N HIS A 275 19.83 -40.95 -105.39
CA HIS A 275 18.58 -41.34 -104.74
C HIS A 275 17.42 -41.24 -105.73
N VAL A 276 16.65 -42.31 -105.86
CA VAL A 276 15.55 -42.45 -106.81
C VAL A 276 14.25 -42.76 -106.06
N CYS A 277 13.45 -41.72 -105.82
CA CYS A 277 12.08 -41.82 -105.34
C CYS A 277 11.09 -41.83 -106.52
N PRO A 278 10.22 -42.86 -106.67
CA PRO A 278 9.17 -42.85 -107.68
C PRO A 278 8.27 -41.61 -107.58
N GLY A 279 8.23 -40.81 -108.65
CA GLY A 279 7.43 -39.57 -108.73
C GLY A 279 8.14 -38.29 -108.25
N GLN A 280 9.41 -38.36 -107.85
CA GLN A 280 10.26 -37.19 -107.55
C GLN A 280 11.45 -37.12 -108.53
N GLN A 281 12.11 -35.95 -108.61
CA GLN A 281 13.36 -35.84 -109.35
C GLN A 281 14.47 -36.59 -108.59
N SER A 282 15.28 -37.38 -109.31
CA SER A 282 16.38 -38.13 -108.70
C SER A 282 17.47 -37.20 -108.19
N GLU A 283 17.85 -37.33 -106.92
CA GLU A 283 18.85 -36.49 -106.28
C GLU A 283 20.23 -37.15 -106.40
N HIS A 284 21.17 -36.50 -107.10
CA HIS A 284 22.56 -36.97 -107.19
C HIS A 284 23.44 -36.25 -106.18
N MET A 285 24.14 -37.00 -105.33
CA MET A 285 25.16 -36.49 -104.42
C MET A 285 26.53 -37.13 -104.72
N SER A 286 27.63 -36.38 -104.56
CA SER A 286 28.97 -36.95 -104.73
C SER A 286 29.25 -38.02 -103.66
N LEU A 287 30.11 -38.98 -103.98
CA LEU A 287 30.43 -40.08 -103.07
C LEU A 287 31.05 -39.56 -101.76
N GLY A 288 31.90 -38.53 -101.87
CA GLY A 288 32.53 -37.87 -100.71
C GLY A 288 31.53 -37.11 -99.83
N ASP A 289 30.56 -36.41 -100.43
CA ASP A 289 29.51 -35.71 -99.68
C ASP A 289 28.60 -36.70 -98.95
N TRP A 290 28.24 -37.83 -99.59
CA TRP A 290 27.45 -38.89 -98.96
C TRP A 290 28.17 -39.48 -97.73
N MET A 291 29.45 -39.81 -97.86
CA MET A 291 30.26 -40.28 -96.73
C MET A 291 30.38 -39.24 -95.62
N HIS A 292 30.61 -37.97 -95.96
CA HIS A 292 30.71 -36.89 -94.99
C HIS A 292 29.39 -36.69 -94.23
N GLN A 293 28.25 -36.67 -94.92
CA GLN A 293 26.95 -36.53 -94.28
C GLN A 293 26.58 -37.73 -93.40
N CYS A 294 26.87 -38.96 -93.84
CA CYS A 294 26.71 -40.16 -93.01
C CYS A 294 27.51 -40.06 -91.70
N LEU A 295 28.79 -39.66 -91.79
CA LEU A 295 29.63 -39.45 -90.61
C LEU A 295 29.07 -38.35 -89.69
N MET A 296 28.69 -37.20 -90.23
CA MET A 296 28.10 -36.10 -89.45
C MET A 296 26.77 -36.51 -88.80
N TYR A 297 25.95 -37.32 -89.48
CA TYR A 297 24.72 -37.85 -88.91
C TYR A 297 24.98 -38.74 -87.69
N ASN A 298 25.94 -39.68 -87.81
CA ASN A 298 26.32 -40.58 -86.72
C ASN A 298 26.96 -39.81 -85.54
N VAL A 299 27.78 -38.79 -85.82
CA VAL A 299 28.34 -37.91 -84.79
C VAL A 299 27.23 -37.12 -84.07
N LEU A 300 26.32 -36.48 -84.80
CA LEU A 300 25.23 -35.68 -84.21
C LEU A 300 24.27 -36.55 -83.38
N THR A 301 23.85 -37.70 -83.89
CA THR A 301 22.94 -38.62 -83.18
C THR A 301 23.58 -39.28 -81.95
N SER A 302 24.91 -39.42 -81.92
CA SER A 302 25.63 -39.89 -80.72
C SER A 302 25.57 -38.92 -79.54
N MET A 303 25.37 -37.61 -79.79
CA MET A 303 25.34 -36.60 -78.74
C MET A 303 24.08 -36.75 -77.88
N ASN A 304 24.25 -36.73 -76.55
CA ASN A 304 23.15 -36.89 -75.58
C ASN A 304 21.92 -36.01 -75.85
N PHE A 305 22.11 -34.77 -76.34
CA PHE A 305 21.00 -33.89 -76.70
C PHE A 305 20.11 -34.49 -77.79
N PHE A 306 20.68 -34.89 -78.93
CA PHE A 306 19.92 -35.46 -80.05
C PHE A 306 19.41 -36.86 -79.73
N LYS A 307 20.26 -37.71 -79.11
CA LYS A 307 19.90 -39.06 -78.66
C LYS A 307 18.64 -39.07 -77.78
N TYR A 308 18.50 -38.12 -76.85
CA TYR A 308 17.33 -38.04 -75.96
C TYR A 308 16.28 -37.00 -76.39
N TYR A 309 16.46 -36.32 -77.52
CA TYR A 309 15.57 -35.23 -77.96
C TYR A 309 14.12 -35.69 -78.11
N ILE A 310 13.90 -36.85 -78.77
CA ILE A 310 12.55 -37.39 -78.99
C ILE A 310 11.90 -37.78 -77.67
N HIS A 311 12.62 -38.50 -76.79
CA HIS A 311 12.13 -38.87 -75.46
C HIS A 311 11.75 -37.64 -74.62
N GLY A 312 12.61 -36.61 -74.58
CA GLY A 312 12.36 -35.35 -73.89
C GLY A 312 11.17 -34.58 -74.45
N LYS A 313 10.99 -34.56 -75.77
CA LYS A 313 9.88 -33.90 -76.48
C LYS A 313 8.54 -34.59 -76.21
N VAL A 314 8.51 -35.93 -76.21
CA VAL A 314 7.33 -36.74 -75.88
C VAL A 314 6.95 -36.55 -74.41
N PHE A 315 7.91 -36.69 -73.48
CA PHE A 315 7.67 -36.48 -72.05
C PHE A 315 7.22 -35.05 -71.73
N GLY A 316 7.80 -34.04 -72.39
CA GLY A 316 7.41 -32.64 -72.28
C GLY A 316 5.96 -32.41 -72.68
N ARG A 317 5.51 -32.96 -73.82
CA ARG A 317 4.11 -32.89 -74.27
C ARG A 317 3.16 -33.62 -73.33
N TRP A 318 3.51 -34.81 -72.87
CA TRP A 318 2.70 -35.56 -71.88
C TRP A 318 2.55 -34.77 -70.56
N LYS A 319 3.64 -34.22 -70.03
CA LYS A 319 3.65 -33.42 -68.80
C LYS A 319 2.80 -32.15 -68.94
N GLN A 320 2.85 -31.48 -70.09
CA GLN A 320 1.99 -30.34 -70.40
C GLN A 320 0.51 -30.74 -70.43
N HIS A 321 0.17 -31.82 -71.15
CA HIS A 321 -1.21 -32.30 -71.27
C HIS A 321 -1.79 -32.77 -69.93
N SER A 322 -1.01 -33.50 -69.12
CA SER A 322 -1.40 -33.93 -67.76
C SER A 322 -1.70 -32.72 -66.86
N ARG A 323 -0.79 -31.72 -66.82
CA ARG A 323 -1.02 -30.47 -66.07
C ARG A 323 -2.26 -29.71 -66.56
N PHE A 324 -2.46 -29.63 -67.88
CA PHE A 324 -3.63 -28.97 -68.45
C PHE A 324 -4.93 -29.71 -68.10
N THR A 325 -4.94 -31.04 -68.13
CA THR A 325 -6.08 -31.87 -67.73
C THR A 325 -6.43 -31.67 -66.25
N THR A 326 -5.44 -31.66 -65.36
CA THR A 326 -5.62 -31.32 -63.94
C THR A 326 -6.17 -29.91 -63.74
N TYR A 327 -5.64 -28.92 -64.47
CA TYR A 327 -6.18 -27.55 -64.46
C TYR A 327 -7.63 -27.48 -64.96
N CYS A 328 -7.97 -28.17 -66.04
CA CYS A 328 -9.34 -28.25 -66.56
C CYS A 328 -10.29 -28.92 -65.56
N HIS A 329 -9.85 -29.95 -64.84
CA HIS A 329 -10.63 -30.57 -63.77
C HIS A 329 -10.86 -29.59 -62.61
N ALA A 330 -9.80 -28.97 -62.10
CA ALA A 330 -9.89 -27.97 -61.03
C ALA A 330 -10.77 -26.77 -61.41
N ARG A 331 -10.62 -26.23 -62.63
CA ARG A 331 -11.47 -25.14 -63.17
C ARG A 331 -12.93 -25.57 -63.26
N LYS A 332 -13.23 -26.79 -63.76
CA LYS A 332 -14.60 -27.33 -63.80
C LYS A 332 -15.21 -27.48 -62.40
N LEU A 333 -14.41 -27.89 -61.40
CA LEU A 333 -14.87 -28.02 -60.01
C LEU A 333 -15.14 -26.65 -59.37
N LEU A 334 -14.23 -25.69 -59.53
CA LEU A 334 -14.39 -24.33 -59.03
C LEU A 334 -15.60 -23.62 -59.64
N VAL A 335 -15.77 -23.65 -60.97
CA VAL A 335 -16.92 -23.03 -61.67
C VAL A 335 -18.26 -23.70 -61.30
N ARG A 336 -18.24 -24.94 -60.79
CA ARG A 336 -19.45 -25.60 -60.28
C ARG A 336 -19.81 -25.20 -58.85
N ARG A 337 -18.83 -24.97 -57.96
CA ARG A 337 -19.06 -24.75 -56.52
C ARG A 337 -18.85 -23.32 -56.01
N LEU A 338 -18.13 -22.45 -56.73
CA LEU A 338 -17.82 -21.10 -56.28
C LEU A 338 -18.96 -20.12 -56.62
N PHE A 339 -19.58 -19.52 -55.59
CA PHE A 339 -20.65 -18.52 -55.77
C PHE A 339 -20.23 -17.35 -56.68
N LEU A 340 -19.00 -16.84 -56.54
CA LEU A 340 -18.48 -15.74 -57.36
C LEU A 340 -18.32 -16.08 -58.84
N SER A 341 -18.39 -17.36 -59.23
CA SER A 341 -18.41 -17.77 -60.65
C SER A 341 -19.81 -17.78 -61.27
N LYS A 342 -20.85 -17.47 -60.47
CA LYS A 342 -22.26 -17.55 -60.84
C LYS A 342 -22.87 -16.14 -60.90
N PRO A 343 -23.27 -15.61 -62.07
CA PRO A 343 -23.76 -14.24 -62.20
C PRO A 343 -24.92 -13.85 -61.27
N LEU A 344 -25.80 -14.81 -60.91
CA LEU A 344 -26.91 -14.59 -59.98
C LEU A 344 -26.48 -14.26 -58.54
N PHE A 345 -25.32 -14.77 -58.10
CA PHE A 345 -24.84 -14.61 -56.72
C PHE A 345 -23.90 -13.42 -56.55
N VAL A 346 -23.21 -12.98 -57.61
CA VAL A 346 -22.18 -11.92 -57.53
C VAL A 346 -22.75 -10.60 -56.98
N ASN A 347 -23.78 -10.04 -57.61
CA ASN A 347 -24.29 -8.72 -57.21
C ASN A 347 -24.88 -8.71 -55.78
N PRO A 348 -25.69 -9.69 -55.36
CA PRO A 348 -26.16 -9.78 -53.98
C PRO A 348 -25.01 -9.97 -52.98
N LEU A 349 -24.04 -10.84 -53.26
CA LEU A 349 -22.90 -11.06 -52.34
C LEU A 349 -22.01 -9.82 -52.21
N VAL A 350 -21.79 -9.04 -53.28
CA VAL A 350 -21.06 -7.76 -53.21
C VAL A 350 -21.82 -6.74 -52.37
N LYS A 351 -23.16 -6.63 -52.51
CA LYS A 351 -23.94 -5.72 -51.65
C LYS A 351 -23.98 -6.17 -50.19
N ILE A 352 -24.10 -7.48 -49.94
CA ILE A 352 -23.98 -8.05 -48.60
C ILE A 352 -22.60 -7.72 -48.02
N GLN A 353 -21.51 -7.89 -48.77
CA GLN A 353 -20.16 -7.55 -48.31
C GLN A 353 -19.98 -6.06 -47.99
N SER A 354 -20.67 -5.14 -48.69
CA SER A 354 -20.69 -3.72 -48.30
C SER A 354 -21.36 -3.53 -46.94
N LEU A 355 -22.54 -4.12 -46.75
CA LEU A 355 -23.29 -4.06 -45.50
C LEU A 355 -22.51 -4.70 -44.33
N MET A 356 -21.76 -5.78 -44.57
CA MET A 356 -20.86 -6.38 -43.56
C MET A 356 -19.75 -5.42 -43.10
N HIS A 357 -19.24 -4.58 -44.00
CA HIS A 357 -18.24 -3.56 -43.64
C HIS A 357 -18.87 -2.37 -42.90
N GLU A 358 -20.10 -2.01 -43.27
CA GLU A 358 -20.92 -1.04 -42.53
C GLU A 358 -21.15 -1.56 -41.09
N VAL A 359 -21.52 -2.83 -40.91
CA VAL A 359 -21.65 -3.50 -39.59
C VAL A 359 -20.35 -3.47 -38.79
N GLU A 360 -19.19 -3.81 -39.39
CA GLU A 360 -17.89 -3.77 -38.69
C GLU A 360 -17.51 -2.36 -38.21
N SER A 361 -18.03 -1.30 -38.87
CA SER A 361 -17.75 0.09 -38.52
C SER A 361 -18.58 0.64 -37.35
N VAL A 362 -19.64 -0.06 -36.95
CA VAL A 362 -20.53 0.35 -35.85
C VAL A 362 -19.80 0.30 -34.51
N LYS A 363 -19.95 1.33 -33.68
CA LYS A 363 -19.28 1.44 -32.36
C LYS A 363 -20.22 1.04 -31.22
N VAL A 364 -19.80 0.05 -30.42
CA VAL A 364 -20.48 -0.38 -29.17
C VAL A 364 -19.97 0.31 -27.89
N LEU A 365 -18.90 1.10 -28.01
CA LEU A 365 -18.31 1.93 -26.96
C LEU A 365 -17.95 3.30 -27.54
N ASN A 366 -18.13 4.37 -26.76
CA ASN A 366 -17.66 5.71 -27.11
C ASN A 366 -16.67 6.21 -26.05
N ILE A 367 -15.40 6.35 -26.41
CA ILE A 367 -14.35 6.65 -25.43
C ILE A 367 -13.68 7.97 -25.81
N GLY A 368 -14.25 9.07 -25.31
CA GLY A 368 -13.81 10.43 -25.61
C GLY A 368 -12.46 10.79 -25.01
N SER A 369 -12.01 12.02 -25.29
CA SER A 369 -10.80 12.63 -24.72
C SER A 369 -10.99 13.22 -23.31
N ASN A 370 -12.22 13.19 -22.79
CA ASN A 370 -12.58 13.79 -21.51
C ASN A 370 -12.04 12.97 -20.33
N THR A 371 -11.98 13.61 -19.16
CA THR A 371 -11.84 12.90 -17.89
C THR A 371 -13.24 12.66 -17.32
N TYR A 372 -13.49 11.42 -16.92
CA TYR A 372 -14.80 10.93 -16.52
C TYR A 372 -14.87 10.71 -15.01
N ASP A 373 -15.97 11.11 -14.40
CA ASP A 373 -16.47 10.42 -13.22
C ASP A 373 -17.04 9.05 -13.62
N LEU A 374 -16.87 8.03 -12.78
CA LEU A 374 -17.22 6.64 -13.12
C LEU A 374 -18.72 6.48 -13.40
N ALA A 375 -19.59 7.09 -12.59
CA ALA A 375 -21.04 7.04 -12.78
C ALA A 375 -21.47 7.76 -14.07
N ASN A 376 -20.76 8.82 -14.47
CA ASN A 376 -21.01 9.51 -15.74
C ASN A 376 -20.49 8.70 -16.94
N PHE A 377 -19.35 8.00 -16.81
CA PHE A 377 -18.87 7.06 -17.83
C PHE A 377 -19.89 5.94 -18.07
N GLU A 378 -20.37 5.28 -17.01
CA GLU A 378 -21.38 4.22 -17.11
C GLU A 378 -22.65 4.69 -17.84
N LYS A 379 -23.15 5.88 -17.50
CA LYS A 379 -24.32 6.49 -18.15
C LYS A 379 -24.09 6.76 -19.64
N GLU A 380 -22.93 7.32 -20.02
CA GLU A 380 -22.61 7.55 -21.43
C GLU A 380 -22.53 6.22 -22.21
N GLN A 381 -21.82 5.22 -21.66
CA GLN A 381 -21.70 3.91 -22.31
C GLN A 381 -23.04 3.18 -22.41
N ALA A 382 -23.92 3.31 -21.42
CA ALA A 382 -25.28 2.77 -21.46
C ALA A 382 -26.14 3.50 -22.51
N MET A 383 -26.02 4.82 -22.65
CA MET A 383 -26.76 5.62 -23.63
C MET A 383 -26.39 5.22 -25.07
N VAL A 384 -25.09 5.06 -25.38
CA VAL A 384 -24.59 4.59 -26.69
C VAL A 384 -25.22 3.26 -27.08
N ARG A 385 -25.25 2.30 -26.15
CA ARG A 385 -25.82 0.96 -26.36
C ARG A 385 -27.35 0.91 -26.38
N SER A 386 -28.05 1.96 -25.90
CA SER A 386 -29.50 1.91 -25.67
C SER A 386 -30.33 1.81 -26.95
N SER A 387 -31.45 1.10 -26.89
CA SER A 387 -32.43 1.01 -27.99
C SER A 387 -33.35 2.23 -28.10
N THR A 388 -33.25 3.21 -27.19
CA THR A 388 -34.22 4.32 -27.06
C THR A 388 -33.90 5.57 -27.90
N GLY A 389 -32.75 5.63 -28.58
CA GLY A 389 -32.41 6.72 -29.50
C GLY A 389 -32.78 6.46 -30.96
N ALA A 390 -32.57 7.47 -31.83
CA ALA A 390 -32.52 7.32 -33.29
C ALA A 390 -31.11 6.90 -33.79
N THR A 391 -30.13 6.83 -32.89
CA THR A 391 -28.70 6.65 -33.15
C THR A 391 -28.06 5.65 -32.18
N GLY A 392 -28.86 4.73 -31.61
CA GLY A 392 -28.38 3.75 -30.63
C GLY A 392 -27.82 2.51 -31.33
N THR A 393 -26.68 2.00 -30.86
CA THR A 393 -25.93 0.92 -31.53
C THR A 393 -26.78 -0.31 -31.86
N GLN A 394 -27.67 -0.72 -30.94
CA GLN A 394 -28.53 -1.88 -31.16
C GLN A 394 -29.46 -1.70 -32.38
N LYS A 395 -30.09 -0.52 -32.50
CA LYS A 395 -30.98 -0.20 -33.63
C LYS A 395 -30.24 -0.10 -34.96
N GLU A 396 -29.02 0.43 -34.94
CA GLU A 396 -28.18 0.50 -36.14
C GLU A 396 -27.82 -0.90 -36.65
N LEU A 397 -27.49 -1.82 -35.73
CA LEU A 397 -27.25 -3.24 -36.06
C LEU A 397 -28.53 -3.97 -36.51
N GLU A 398 -29.69 -3.69 -35.90
CA GLU A 398 -30.99 -4.23 -36.32
C GLU A 398 -31.38 -3.77 -37.74
N GLU A 399 -31.16 -2.49 -38.08
CA GLU A 399 -31.42 -1.95 -39.41
C GLU A 399 -30.48 -2.54 -40.47
N LEU A 400 -29.18 -2.64 -40.18
CA LEU A 400 -28.21 -3.30 -41.07
C LEU A 400 -28.51 -4.79 -41.25
N HIS A 401 -28.92 -5.50 -40.20
CA HIS A 401 -29.42 -6.87 -40.27
C HIS A 401 -30.60 -6.98 -41.25
N ASN A 402 -31.61 -6.11 -41.11
CA ASN A 402 -32.79 -6.11 -41.98
C ASN A 402 -32.43 -5.84 -43.45
N GLN A 403 -31.45 -4.98 -43.72
CA GLN A 403 -30.94 -4.74 -45.08
C GLN A 403 -30.20 -5.96 -45.66
N ILE A 404 -29.49 -6.73 -44.83
CA ILE A 404 -28.83 -8.00 -45.23
C ILE A 404 -29.90 -9.07 -45.53
N VAL A 405 -30.92 -9.23 -44.67
CA VAL A 405 -32.07 -10.12 -44.91
C VAL A 405 -32.77 -9.75 -46.22
N ALA A 406 -33.08 -8.47 -46.44
CA ALA A 406 -33.71 -8.01 -47.68
C ALA A 406 -32.85 -8.22 -48.94
N ALA A 407 -31.52 -8.27 -48.82
CA ALA A 407 -30.61 -8.62 -49.92
C ALA A 407 -30.59 -10.13 -50.18
N LEU A 408 -30.63 -10.95 -49.13
CA LEU A 408 -30.77 -12.41 -49.22
C LEU A 408 -32.12 -12.83 -49.80
N ASP A 409 -33.23 -12.22 -49.37
CA ASP A 409 -34.57 -12.53 -49.88
C ASP A 409 -34.71 -12.23 -51.38
N LYS A 410 -34.07 -11.15 -51.86
CA LYS A 410 -33.98 -10.84 -53.29
C LYS A 410 -33.18 -11.92 -54.05
N LEU A 411 -32.08 -12.42 -53.49
CA LEU A 411 -31.32 -13.54 -54.07
C LEU A 411 -32.14 -14.84 -54.09
N VAL A 412 -32.76 -15.21 -52.96
CA VAL A 412 -33.63 -16.40 -52.81
C VAL A 412 -34.78 -16.37 -53.81
N THR A 413 -35.40 -15.21 -53.98
CA THR A 413 -36.48 -14.97 -54.95
C THR A 413 -35.97 -15.10 -56.38
N ALA A 414 -34.87 -14.43 -56.74
CA ALA A 414 -34.31 -14.48 -58.09
C ALA A 414 -33.85 -15.89 -58.50
N VAL A 415 -33.21 -16.63 -57.60
CA VAL A 415 -32.80 -18.03 -57.83
C VAL A 415 -34.03 -18.95 -57.94
N SER A 416 -35.07 -18.74 -57.13
CA SER A 416 -36.32 -19.50 -57.21
C SER A 416 -37.09 -19.23 -58.51
N GLN A 417 -37.22 -17.98 -58.92
CA GLN A 417 -37.82 -17.62 -60.22
C GLN A 417 -37.02 -18.18 -61.40
N SER A 418 -35.68 -18.21 -61.31
CA SER A 418 -34.84 -18.82 -62.37
C SER A 418 -35.04 -20.33 -62.56
N THR A 419 -35.65 -21.01 -61.60
CA THR A 419 -35.98 -22.46 -61.70
C THR A 419 -37.38 -22.73 -62.24
N GLU A 420 -38.25 -21.73 -62.30
CA GLU A 420 -39.59 -21.87 -62.87
C GLU A 420 -39.50 -21.96 -64.41
N PRO A 421 -40.24 -22.87 -65.06
CA PRO A 421 -40.30 -22.91 -66.51
C PRO A 421 -40.97 -21.62 -67.01
N GLN A 422 -40.25 -20.81 -67.80
CA GLN A 422 -40.86 -19.69 -68.50
C GLN A 422 -41.91 -20.22 -69.49
N SER A 423 -43.17 -20.21 -69.05
CA SER A 423 -44.33 -20.27 -69.94
C SER A 423 -44.19 -19.16 -70.97
N GLN A 424 -44.03 -19.53 -72.24
CA GLN A 424 -44.16 -18.57 -73.32
C GLN A 424 -45.62 -18.10 -73.35
N GLU A 425 -45.93 -16.97 -72.73
CA GLU A 425 -47.17 -16.25 -73.00
C GLU A 425 -47.19 -15.94 -74.51
N LEU A 426 -48.09 -16.60 -75.24
CA LEU A 426 -48.26 -16.34 -76.66
C LEU A 426 -48.85 -14.94 -76.83
N GLN A 427 -48.01 -13.96 -77.17
CA GLN A 427 -48.50 -12.73 -77.75
C GLN A 427 -49.15 -13.05 -79.11
N PRO A 428 -50.46 -12.82 -79.30
CA PRO A 428 -51.15 -13.17 -80.53
C PRO A 428 -50.76 -12.19 -81.63
N GLY A 429 -49.95 -12.63 -82.60
CA GLY A 429 -49.68 -11.83 -83.81
C GLY A 429 -48.35 -12.03 -84.55
N ARG A 430 -47.36 -12.77 -84.01
CA ARG A 430 -46.10 -13.04 -84.73
C ARG A 430 -46.03 -14.46 -85.33
N PRO A 431 -45.81 -14.63 -86.65
CA PRO A 431 -45.59 -15.95 -87.25
C PRO A 431 -44.24 -16.55 -86.82
N ARG A 432 -44.22 -17.86 -86.54
CA ARG A 432 -42.99 -18.60 -86.22
C ARG A 432 -42.13 -18.80 -87.48
N MET A 433 -41.02 -18.07 -87.58
CA MET A 433 -39.97 -18.25 -88.62
C MET A 433 -38.63 -18.67 -87.99
N LYS A 434 -38.61 -19.78 -87.24
CA LYS A 434 -37.37 -20.38 -86.71
C LYS A 434 -37.07 -21.71 -87.40
N SER A 435 -35.81 -21.95 -87.75
CA SER A 435 -35.36 -23.23 -88.31
C SER A 435 -35.39 -24.33 -87.26
N MET A 436 -35.73 -25.56 -87.65
CA MET A 436 -35.79 -26.73 -86.76
C MET A 436 -34.46 -26.99 -86.02
N VAL A 437 -33.31 -26.73 -86.67
CA VAL A 437 -31.98 -26.83 -86.04
C VAL A 437 -31.81 -25.78 -84.94
N GLN A 438 -32.32 -24.57 -85.17
CA GLN A 438 -32.27 -23.48 -84.20
C GLN A 438 -33.23 -23.72 -83.04
N GLU A 439 -34.44 -24.23 -83.28
CA GLU A 439 -35.37 -24.62 -82.22
C GLU A 439 -34.83 -25.78 -81.37
N LYS A 440 -34.18 -26.79 -81.98
CA LYS A 440 -33.49 -27.87 -81.26
C LYS A 440 -32.29 -27.36 -80.44
N LYS A 441 -31.53 -26.41 -80.96
CA LYS A 441 -30.42 -25.76 -80.24
C LYS A 441 -30.93 -24.90 -79.07
N GLU A 442 -31.95 -24.08 -79.30
CA GLU A 442 -32.61 -23.27 -78.26
C GLU A 442 -33.22 -24.15 -77.16
N ALA A 443 -33.86 -25.29 -77.51
CA ALA A 443 -34.38 -26.25 -76.54
C ALA A 443 -33.26 -26.92 -75.72
N SER A 444 -32.15 -27.31 -76.37
CA SER A 444 -30.97 -27.85 -75.69
C SER A 444 -30.32 -26.83 -74.75
N ASP A 445 -30.20 -25.58 -75.18
CA ASP A 445 -29.66 -24.48 -74.37
C ASP A 445 -30.61 -24.13 -73.21
N ASN A 446 -31.93 -24.17 -73.42
CA ASN A 446 -32.92 -23.99 -72.35
C ASN A 446 -32.87 -25.13 -71.33
N ALA A 447 -32.76 -26.39 -71.78
CA ALA A 447 -32.56 -27.53 -70.88
C ALA A 447 -31.25 -27.42 -70.08
N ARG A 448 -30.18 -26.91 -70.70
CA ARG A 448 -28.91 -26.61 -70.01
C ARG A 448 -29.07 -25.49 -68.98
N ARG A 449 -29.74 -24.39 -69.32
CA ARG A 449 -30.04 -23.27 -68.39
C ARG A 449 -30.88 -23.76 -67.21
N HIS A 450 -31.93 -24.53 -67.44
CA HIS A 450 -32.77 -25.09 -66.38
C HIS A 450 -31.99 -26.05 -65.46
N ARG A 451 -31.16 -26.94 -66.00
CA ARG A 451 -30.26 -27.79 -65.18
C ARG A 451 -29.28 -26.98 -64.33
N LEU A 452 -28.76 -25.86 -64.85
CA LEU A 452 -27.91 -24.95 -64.09
C LEU A 452 -28.70 -24.23 -62.99
N ALA A 453 -29.90 -23.72 -63.27
CA ALA A 453 -30.75 -23.08 -62.27
C ALA A 453 -31.14 -24.05 -61.13
N VAL A 454 -31.48 -25.30 -61.44
CA VAL A 454 -31.76 -26.34 -60.43
C VAL A 454 -30.54 -26.65 -59.56
N HIS A 455 -29.33 -26.63 -60.14
CA HIS A 455 -28.09 -26.77 -59.38
C HIS A 455 -27.86 -25.55 -58.48
N ASP A 456 -28.04 -24.35 -59.01
CA ASP A 456 -27.82 -23.09 -58.29
C ASP A 456 -28.81 -22.94 -57.12
N LYS A 457 -30.06 -23.40 -57.27
CA LYS A 457 -31.04 -23.50 -56.18
C LYS A 457 -30.60 -24.45 -55.05
N LYS A 458 -29.89 -25.53 -55.35
CA LYS A 458 -29.35 -26.44 -54.31
C LYS A 458 -28.21 -25.82 -53.51
N MET A 459 -27.49 -24.85 -54.08
CA MET A 459 -26.39 -24.13 -53.40
C MET A 459 -26.89 -23.02 -52.46
N LEU A 460 -28.19 -22.72 -52.45
CA LEU A 460 -28.76 -21.59 -51.73
C LEU A 460 -28.61 -21.71 -50.20
N GLY A 461 -28.78 -22.92 -49.64
CA GLY A 461 -28.57 -23.16 -48.20
C GLY A 461 -27.13 -22.95 -47.75
N ASP A 462 -26.15 -23.38 -48.56
CA ASP A 462 -24.73 -23.13 -48.28
C ASP A 462 -24.38 -21.64 -48.43
N CYS A 463 -25.07 -20.91 -49.31
CA CYS A 463 -24.91 -19.46 -49.46
C CYS A 463 -25.45 -18.70 -48.23
N VAL A 464 -26.66 -19.02 -47.76
CA VAL A 464 -27.23 -18.42 -46.54
C VAL A 464 -26.36 -18.72 -45.32
N ARG A 465 -25.87 -19.97 -45.18
CA ARG A 465 -24.94 -20.36 -44.10
C ARG A 465 -23.62 -19.58 -44.16
N LEU A 466 -23.04 -19.40 -45.34
CA LEU A 466 -21.82 -18.58 -45.51
C LEU A 466 -22.06 -17.13 -45.06
N VAL A 467 -23.19 -16.53 -45.46
CA VAL A 467 -23.52 -15.14 -45.11
C VAL A 467 -23.80 -14.98 -43.61
N ASP A 468 -24.47 -15.95 -42.97
CA ASP A 468 -24.66 -15.97 -41.51
C ASP A 468 -23.33 -16.08 -40.75
N TYR A 469 -22.43 -16.98 -41.15
CA TYR A 469 -21.10 -17.08 -40.54
C TYR A 469 -20.26 -15.81 -40.73
N MET A 470 -20.35 -15.15 -41.89
CA MET A 470 -19.72 -13.85 -42.11
C MET A 470 -20.33 -12.77 -41.21
N PHE A 471 -21.65 -12.75 -41.06
CA PHE A 471 -22.37 -11.79 -40.22
C PHE A 471 -22.01 -11.95 -38.74
N GLN A 472 -22.08 -13.17 -38.20
CA GLN A 472 -21.69 -13.47 -36.82
C GLN A 472 -20.21 -13.12 -36.55
N ALA A 473 -19.32 -13.32 -37.53
CA ALA A 473 -17.93 -12.92 -37.42
C ALA A 473 -17.76 -11.39 -37.40
N CYS A 474 -18.50 -10.63 -38.24
CA CYS A 474 -18.52 -9.17 -38.19
C CYS A 474 -19.09 -8.63 -36.87
N LEU A 475 -20.17 -9.23 -36.36
CA LEU A 475 -20.75 -8.94 -35.05
C LEU A 475 -19.74 -9.16 -33.90
N ALA A 476 -19.04 -10.30 -33.89
CA ALA A 476 -17.93 -10.52 -32.93
C ALA A 476 -16.81 -9.47 -33.09
N LYS A 477 -16.49 -9.12 -34.34
CA LYS A 477 -15.42 -8.19 -34.69
C LYS A 477 -15.68 -6.77 -34.16
N VAL A 478 -16.93 -6.32 -34.12
CA VAL A 478 -17.34 -5.04 -33.49
C VAL A 478 -16.90 -4.98 -32.01
N VAL A 479 -17.17 -6.04 -31.22
CA VAL A 479 -16.80 -6.07 -29.79
C VAL A 479 -15.28 -6.21 -29.61
N ILE A 480 -14.61 -7.00 -30.44
CA ILE A 480 -13.14 -7.12 -30.44
C ILE A 480 -12.48 -5.77 -30.74
N ASN A 481 -12.96 -5.06 -31.76
CA ASN A 481 -12.45 -3.75 -32.15
C ASN A 481 -12.66 -2.73 -31.00
N ALA A 482 -13.81 -2.77 -30.32
CA ALA A 482 -14.06 -1.93 -29.14
C ALA A 482 -13.11 -2.24 -27.97
N ALA A 483 -12.76 -3.51 -27.74
CA ALA A 483 -11.76 -3.90 -26.74
C ALA A 483 -10.35 -3.40 -27.10
N VAL A 484 -9.97 -3.47 -28.38
CA VAL A 484 -8.71 -2.91 -28.90
C VAL A 484 -8.67 -1.39 -28.75
N GLU A 485 -9.73 -0.68 -29.13
CA GLU A 485 -9.83 0.78 -29.02
C GLU A 485 -9.76 1.24 -27.55
N PHE A 486 -10.45 0.55 -26.64
CA PHE A 486 -10.38 0.87 -25.20
C PHE A 486 -8.97 0.64 -24.65
N PHE A 487 -8.32 -0.49 -24.97
CA PHE A 487 -6.93 -0.73 -24.55
C PHE A 487 -5.99 0.36 -25.06
N GLN A 488 -6.01 0.69 -26.35
CA GLN A 488 -5.18 1.76 -26.92
C GLN A 488 -5.44 3.12 -26.25
N ARG A 489 -6.70 3.43 -25.94
CA ARG A 489 -7.12 4.69 -25.31
C ARG A 489 -6.76 4.78 -23.83
N VAL A 490 -6.69 3.66 -23.11
CA VAL A 490 -6.19 3.57 -21.73
C VAL A 490 -4.67 3.68 -21.73
N ASP A 491 -3.98 2.93 -22.60
CA ASP A 491 -2.52 2.89 -22.63
C ASP A 491 -1.89 4.26 -22.94
N SER A 492 -2.47 4.97 -23.93
CA SER A 492 -2.04 6.31 -24.35
C SER A 492 -2.49 7.47 -23.44
N SER A 493 -3.24 7.21 -22.37
CA SER A 493 -3.78 8.28 -21.52
C SER A 493 -2.94 8.60 -20.29
N SER A 494 -2.94 9.89 -19.93
CA SER A 494 -2.46 10.43 -18.66
C SER A 494 -3.58 11.02 -17.77
N LYS A 495 -4.85 10.89 -18.21
CA LYS A 495 -6.05 11.21 -17.43
C LYS A 495 -7.30 10.68 -18.16
N MET A 496 -8.03 9.78 -17.51
CA MET A 496 -9.26 9.21 -18.02
C MET A 496 -10.36 9.15 -16.96
N PHE A 497 -10.02 8.85 -15.71
CA PHE A 497 -10.99 8.79 -14.61
C PHE A 497 -10.64 9.76 -13.48
N SER A 498 -11.67 10.30 -12.82
CA SER A 498 -11.55 11.10 -11.60
C SER A 498 -11.98 10.26 -10.40
N ILE A 499 -11.21 10.32 -9.32
CA ILE A 499 -11.48 9.64 -8.05
C ILE A 499 -11.39 10.66 -6.91
N SER A 500 -12.39 10.69 -6.03
CA SER A 500 -12.37 11.48 -4.79
C SER A 500 -11.57 10.75 -3.71
N VAL A 501 -10.87 11.49 -2.86
CA VAL A 501 -10.05 10.93 -1.77
C VAL A 501 -10.53 11.42 -0.40
N ALA A 502 -10.57 10.54 0.59
CA ALA A 502 -10.93 10.82 1.98
C ALA A 502 -9.99 10.09 2.96
N PHE A 503 -9.94 10.51 4.23
CA PHE A 503 -9.20 9.77 5.27
C PHE A 503 -10.02 8.57 5.78
N GLY A 504 -9.43 7.38 5.79
CA GLY A 504 -9.94 6.21 6.52
C GLY A 504 -9.11 5.94 7.79
N GLU A 505 -9.42 4.85 8.49
CA GLU A 505 -8.77 4.50 9.78
C GLU A 505 -7.23 4.44 9.72
N LYS A 506 -6.65 4.02 8.58
CA LYS A 506 -5.19 3.84 8.42
C LYS A 506 -4.66 4.39 7.10
N ASN A 507 -5.36 4.15 5.99
CA ASN A 507 -4.97 4.61 4.65
C ASN A 507 -5.98 5.62 4.12
N MET A 508 -5.67 6.26 2.99
CA MET A 508 -6.66 7.02 2.23
C MET A 508 -7.71 6.08 1.65
N VAL A 509 -8.97 6.51 1.62
CA VAL A 509 -10.08 5.81 0.97
C VAL A 509 -10.40 6.52 -0.34
N PHE A 510 -10.67 5.73 -1.38
CA PHE A 510 -11.04 6.20 -2.70
C PHE A 510 -12.52 5.97 -2.96
N ASP A 511 -13.17 6.99 -3.52
CA ASP A 511 -14.54 6.96 -4.01
C ASP A 511 -14.56 7.50 -5.45
N PRO A 512 -14.81 6.67 -6.48
CA PRO A 512 -15.02 5.23 -6.41
C PRO A 512 -13.75 4.43 -6.08
N CYS A 513 -13.92 3.25 -5.48
CA CYS A 513 -12.85 2.32 -5.12
C CYS A 513 -12.48 1.38 -6.27
N LEU A 514 -11.44 0.56 -6.07
CA LEU A 514 -10.96 -0.38 -7.08
C LEU A 514 -12.03 -1.38 -7.53
N GLU A 515 -12.79 -1.90 -6.57
CA GLU A 515 -13.84 -2.89 -6.76
C GLU A 515 -14.93 -2.34 -7.71
N ASP A 516 -15.30 -1.06 -7.57
CA ASP A 516 -16.26 -0.38 -8.44
C ASP A 516 -15.78 -0.33 -9.90
N PHE A 517 -14.49 -0.09 -10.14
CA PHE A 517 -13.92 -0.14 -11.50
C PHE A 517 -13.96 -1.55 -12.09
N ILE A 518 -13.69 -2.58 -11.28
CA ILE A 518 -13.76 -3.99 -11.73
C ILE A 518 -15.21 -4.37 -12.05
N GLU A 519 -16.17 -3.97 -11.22
CA GLU A 519 -17.60 -4.21 -11.46
C GLU A 519 -18.10 -3.45 -12.69
N MET A 520 -17.71 -2.18 -12.86
CA MET A 520 -18.00 -1.39 -14.05
C MET A 520 -17.48 -2.06 -15.32
N LEU A 521 -16.22 -2.52 -15.34
CA LEU A 521 -15.66 -3.23 -16.50
C LEU A 521 -16.44 -4.51 -16.81
N PHE A 522 -16.82 -5.28 -15.79
CA PHE A 522 -17.62 -6.50 -15.98
C PHE A 522 -19.00 -6.19 -16.57
N LYS A 523 -19.72 -5.19 -16.02
CA LYS A 523 -20.99 -4.69 -16.55
C LYS A 523 -20.85 -4.19 -18.00
N LEU A 524 -19.78 -3.44 -18.28
CA LEU A 524 -19.49 -2.86 -19.59
C LEU A 524 -19.35 -3.93 -20.67
N TRP A 525 -18.46 -4.91 -20.47
CA TRP A 525 -18.23 -5.98 -21.44
C TRP A 525 -19.46 -6.87 -21.60
N ARG A 526 -20.13 -7.23 -20.51
CA ARG A 526 -21.39 -7.99 -20.55
C ARG A 526 -22.46 -7.28 -21.37
N ALA A 527 -22.66 -5.97 -21.15
CA ALA A 527 -23.64 -5.20 -21.90
C ALA A 527 -23.29 -5.08 -23.39
N SER A 528 -22.00 -4.90 -23.73
CA SER A 528 -21.55 -4.88 -25.13
C SER A 528 -21.74 -6.23 -25.84
N VAL A 529 -21.51 -7.36 -25.15
CA VAL A 529 -21.82 -8.70 -25.70
C VAL A 529 -23.33 -8.88 -25.87
N GLN A 530 -24.15 -8.44 -24.90
CA GLN A 530 -25.60 -8.55 -24.97
C GLN A 530 -26.24 -7.77 -26.12
N VAL A 531 -25.77 -6.56 -26.45
CA VAL A 531 -26.26 -5.79 -27.61
C VAL A 531 -26.09 -6.58 -28.90
N VAL A 532 -24.92 -7.21 -29.06
CA VAL A 532 -24.55 -7.93 -30.29
C VAL A 532 -25.22 -9.31 -30.35
N ASN A 533 -25.35 -10.00 -29.22
CA ASN A 533 -26.04 -11.28 -29.10
C ASN A 533 -27.58 -11.14 -29.11
N GLY A 534 -28.11 -9.93 -28.99
CA GLY A 534 -29.53 -9.61 -29.18
C GLY A 534 -29.96 -9.54 -30.64
N ILE A 535 -29.01 -9.44 -31.58
CA ILE A 535 -29.29 -9.49 -33.02
C ILE A 535 -29.54 -10.96 -33.42
N PRO A 536 -30.67 -11.30 -34.06
CA PRO A 536 -30.95 -12.67 -34.45
C PRO A 536 -29.95 -13.17 -35.51
N SER A 537 -29.63 -14.46 -35.45
CA SER A 537 -28.90 -15.13 -36.55
C SER A 537 -29.81 -15.25 -37.76
N LEU A 538 -29.26 -15.03 -38.95
CA LEU A 538 -29.97 -15.18 -40.23
C LEU A 538 -30.52 -16.60 -40.41
N LEU A 539 -29.90 -17.62 -39.81
CA LEU A 539 -30.39 -19.01 -39.82
C LEU A 539 -31.63 -19.25 -38.95
N SER A 540 -32.02 -18.29 -38.12
CA SER A 540 -33.24 -18.35 -37.29
C SER A 540 -34.52 -18.08 -38.10
N GLU A 541 -34.37 -17.47 -39.27
CA GLU A 541 -35.49 -17.09 -40.15
C GLU A 541 -36.14 -18.32 -40.81
N ALA A 542 -37.44 -18.50 -40.55
CA ALA A 542 -38.15 -19.75 -40.84
C ALA A 542 -38.24 -20.11 -42.33
N HIS A 543 -38.10 -19.14 -43.24
CA HIS A 543 -38.14 -19.37 -44.69
C HIS A 543 -36.83 -19.95 -45.24
N TYR A 544 -35.67 -19.66 -44.64
CA TYR A 544 -34.39 -20.23 -45.08
C TYR A 544 -34.21 -21.70 -44.68
N ALA A 545 -34.90 -22.17 -43.63
CA ALA A 545 -34.88 -23.57 -43.18
C ALA A 545 -35.19 -24.57 -44.31
N LYS A 546 -36.04 -24.18 -45.28
CA LYS A 546 -36.43 -24.99 -46.46
C LYS A 546 -35.29 -25.22 -47.46
N HIS A 547 -34.20 -24.45 -47.35
CA HIS A 547 -33.06 -24.50 -48.28
C HIS A 547 -31.81 -25.13 -47.66
N LEU A 548 -31.80 -25.40 -46.35
CA LEU A 548 -30.68 -26.03 -45.64
C LEU A 548 -30.66 -27.54 -45.90
N THR A 549 -29.58 -28.03 -46.51
CA THR A 549 -29.38 -29.45 -46.89
C THR A 549 -29.02 -30.37 -45.73
N HIS A 550 -28.51 -29.81 -44.62
CA HIS A 550 -28.17 -30.52 -43.40
C HIS A 550 -28.58 -29.67 -42.19
N ALA A 551 -29.13 -30.32 -41.16
CA ALA A 551 -29.42 -29.67 -39.88
C ALA A 551 -28.15 -29.02 -39.30
N VAL A 552 -28.26 -27.78 -38.86
CA VAL A 552 -27.13 -27.00 -38.31
C VAL A 552 -26.91 -27.43 -36.86
N ALA A 553 -26.25 -28.57 -36.68
CA ALA A 553 -26.02 -29.17 -35.35
C ALA A 553 -25.16 -28.31 -34.41
N ASN A 554 -24.31 -27.43 -34.98
CA ASN A 554 -23.29 -26.65 -34.26
C ASN A 554 -23.43 -25.14 -34.54
N SER A 555 -24.60 -24.54 -34.31
CA SER A 555 -24.72 -23.07 -34.32
C SER A 555 -24.05 -22.50 -33.06
N GLN A 556 -23.02 -21.67 -33.23
CA GLN A 556 -22.37 -20.96 -32.12
C GLN A 556 -23.00 -19.58 -31.96
N THR A 557 -23.24 -19.15 -30.73
CA THR A 557 -23.65 -17.76 -30.46
C THR A 557 -22.45 -16.82 -30.59
N VAL A 558 -22.70 -15.53 -30.83
CA VAL A 558 -21.62 -14.52 -30.88
C VAL A 558 -20.88 -14.44 -29.54
N GLU A 559 -21.61 -14.60 -28.42
CA GLU A 559 -21.02 -14.76 -27.09
C GLU A 559 -20.04 -15.94 -27.00
N SER A 560 -20.40 -17.12 -27.55
CA SER A 560 -19.52 -18.29 -27.59
C SER A 560 -18.27 -18.05 -28.45
N ILE A 561 -18.39 -17.27 -29.53
CA ILE A 561 -17.24 -16.89 -30.39
C ILE A 561 -16.31 -15.95 -29.61
N LEU A 562 -16.86 -14.95 -28.92
CA LEU A 562 -16.10 -13.98 -28.13
C LEU A 562 -15.39 -14.59 -26.93
N ASN A 563 -16.05 -15.45 -26.16
CA ASN A 563 -15.47 -16.12 -25.00
C ASN A 563 -14.25 -17.01 -25.35
N ASN A 564 -14.22 -17.56 -26.57
CA ASN A 564 -13.08 -18.33 -27.08
C ASN A 564 -12.07 -17.48 -27.88
N ASN A 565 -12.31 -16.17 -28.05
CA ASN A 565 -11.45 -15.29 -28.84
C ASN A 565 -10.29 -14.75 -28.00
N TRP A 566 -9.06 -15.07 -28.41
CA TRP A 566 -7.86 -14.64 -27.69
C TRP A 566 -7.69 -13.12 -27.65
N GLN A 567 -8.09 -12.38 -28.69
CA GLN A 567 -7.92 -10.92 -28.74
C GLN A 567 -8.86 -10.25 -27.75
N PHE A 568 -10.14 -10.66 -27.72
CA PHE A 568 -11.11 -10.16 -26.76
C PHE A 568 -10.64 -10.42 -25.32
N ASN A 569 -10.29 -11.67 -25.00
CA ASN A 569 -9.83 -12.04 -23.66
C ASN A 569 -8.54 -11.30 -23.26
N HIS A 570 -7.58 -11.14 -24.19
CA HIS A 570 -6.34 -10.42 -23.94
C HIS A 570 -6.55 -8.93 -23.67
N TYR A 571 -7.29 -8.22 -24.53
CA TYR A 571 -7.45 -6.76 -24.38
C TYR A 571 -8.38 -6.39 -23.23
N THR A 572 -9.42 -7.18 -22.93
CA THR A 572 -10.28 -6.96 -21.76
C THR A 572 -9.51 -7.19 -20.45
N ALA A 573 -8.66 -8.22 -20.38
CA ALA A 573 -7.74 -8.43 -19.26
C ALA A 573 -6.71 -7.30 -19.14
N ALA A 574 -6.06 -6.89 -20.24
CA ALA A 574 -5.06 -5.84 -20.23
C ALA A 574 -5.61 -4.47 -19.81
N VAL A 575 -6.85 -4.12 -20.19
CA VAL A 575 -7.55 -2.93 -19.67
C VAL A 575 -7.75 -3.03 -18.16
N ARG A 576 -8.23 -4.18 -17.66
CA ARG A 576 -8.41 -4.41 -16.21
C ARG A 576 -7.09 -4.29 -15.45
N GLU A 577 -6.04 -4.96 -15.91
CA GLU A 577 -4.72 -4.95 -15.28
C GLU A 577 -4.09 -3.56 -15.25
N ARG A 578 -4.23 -2.77 -16.32
CA ARG A 578 -3.74 -1.38 -16.35
C ARG A 578 -4.51 -0.46 -15.41
N ILE A 579 -5.85 -0.52 -15.40
CA ILE A 579 -6.67 0.26 -14.46
C ILE A 579 -6.32 -0.11 -13.01
N GLN A 580 -6.21 -1.42 -12.73
CA GLN A 580 -5.78 -1.97 -11.44
C GLN A 580 -4.40 -1.46 -10.99
N ALA A 581 -3.42 -1.43 -11.89
CA ALA A 581 -2.06 -0.97 -11.60
C ALA A 581 -2.00 0.55 -11.35
N ASP A 582 -2.72 1.34 -12.14
CA ASP A 582 -2.75 2.80 -11.99
C ASP A 582 -3.49 3.20 -10.69
N ILE A 583 -4.60 2.54 -10.32
CA ILE A 583 -5.28 2.75 -9.02
C ILE A 583 -4.38 2.37 -7.85
N ASN A 584 -3.71 1.20 -7.90
CA ASN A 584 -2.77 0.79 -6.84
C ASN A 584 -1.57 1.75 -6.69
N THR A 585 -1.17 2.40 -7.79
CA THR A 585 -0.10 3.41 -7.79
C THR A 585 -0.62 4.74 -7.24
N ALA A 586 -1.85 5.13 -7.60
CA ALA A 586 -2.54 6.30 -7.06
C ALA A 586 -2.76 6.16 -5.55
N GLN A 587 -3.12 4.98 -5.06
CA GLN A 587 -3.28 4.69 -3.63
C GLN A 587 -1.98 4.95 -2.86
N LYS A 588 -0.87 4.31 -3.28
CA LYS A 588 0.47 4.51 -2.68
C LYS A 588 0.95 5.96 -2.74
N PHE A 589 0.60 6.69 -3.80
CA PHE A 589 0.87 8.12 -3.91
C PHE A 589 0.06 8.91 -2.88
N SER A 590 -1.25 8.68 -2.80
CA SER A 590 -2.18 9.35 -1.88
C SER A 590 -1.82 9.10 -0.42
N ASP A 591 -1.58 7.84 -0.05
CA ASP A 591 -1.17 7.42 1.31
C ASP A 591 0.14 8.08 1.77
N LYS A 592 1.02 8.48 0.83
CA LYS A 592 2.25 9.21 1.17
C LYS A 592 2.08 10.73 1.12
N HIS A 593 1.29 11.24 0.18
CA HIS A 593 1.17 12.67 -0.09
C HIS A 593 0.15 13.37 0.82
N PHE A 594 -0.95 12.70 1.19
CA PHE A 594 -1.99 13.30 2.02
C PHE A 594 -1.80 13.06 3.53
N GLU A 595 -0.95 12.12 3.93
CA GLU A 595 -0.67 11.80 5.34
C GLU A 595 -0.18 13.02 6.15
N MET A 596 0.55 13.96 5.53
CA MET A 596 0.95 15.22 6.18
C MET A 596 -0.22 16.09 6.65
N PHE A 597 -1.40 15.93 6.05
CA PHE A 597 -2.64 16.63 6.43
C PHE A 597 -3.49 15.81 7.40
N ARG A 598 -3.17 14.53 7.63
CA ARG A 598 -3.89 13.66 8.58
C ARG A 598 -3.89 14.23 9.98
N ARG A 599 -2.77 14.85 10.39
CA ARG A 599 -2.66 15.58 11.66
C ARG A 599 -3.71 16.68 11.85
N ILE A 600 -4.22 17.28 10.77
CA ILE A 600 -5.29 18.30 10.82
C ILE A 600 -6.65 17.63 11.00
N HIS A 601 -6.89 16.51 10.32
CA HIS A 601 -8.10 15.70 10.46
C HIS A 601 -8.25 15.13 11.87
N ASP A 602 -7.20 14.46 12.36
CA ASP A 602 -7.20 13.78 13.65
C ASP A 602 -7.24 14.80 14.81
N TYR A 603 -6.68 15.99 14.60
CA TYR A 603 -6.89 17.13 15.50
C TYR A 603 -8.36 17.55 15.53
N GLY A 604 -8.97 17.83 14.38
CA GLY A 604 -10.37 18.28 14.30
C GLY A 604 -11.38 17.30 14.92
N ASN A 605 -11.13 16.00 14.84
CA ASN A 605 -11.98 14.97 15.45
C ASN A 605 -11.84 14.86 16.98
N ASN A 606 -10.69 15.25 17.54
CA ASN A 606 -10.40 15.16 18.97
C ASN A 606 -10.53 16.52 19.69
N TRP A 607 -10.74 17.61 18.96
CA TRP A 607 -10.74 18.97 19.48
C TRP A 607 -12.10 19.37 20.08
N ASP A 608 -12.12 19.66 21.38
CA ASP A 608 -13.26 20.29 22.06
C ASP A 608 -12.91 21.73 22.46
N GLU A 609 -13.55 22.70 21.80
CA GLU A 609 -13.45 24.14 22.08
C GLU A 609 -13.68 24.47 23.56
N LYS A 610 -14.67 23.84 24.21
CA LYS A 610 -15.09 24.18 25.57
C LYS A 610 -14.13 23.61 26.61
N ALA A 611 -13.71 22.36 26.44
CA ALA A 611 -12.76 21.73 27.34
C ALA A 611 -11.39 22.42 27.27
N TYR A 612 -10.91 22.77 26.07
CA TYR A 612 -9.61 23.39 25.89
C TYR A 612 -9.56 24.82 26.46
N VAL A 613 -10.50 25.70 26.07
CA VAL A 613 -10.48 27.12 26.50
C VAL A 613 -10.70 27.27 28.00
N ALA A 614 -11.36 26.32 28.67
CA ALA A 614 -11.53 26.33 30.12
C ALA A 614 -10.28 25.93 30.91
N ALA A 615 -9.34 25.19 30.31
CA ALA A 615 -8.17 24.63 30.97
C ALA A 615 -6.82 25.26 30.53
N ALA A 616 -6.76 25.82 29.32
CA ALA A 616 -5.52 26.32 28.73
C ALA A 616 -5.01 27.62 29.38
N SER A 617 -3.70 27.71 29.60
CA SER A 617 -3.03 28.97 29.94
C SER A 617 -2.87 29.87 28.70
N ALA A 618 -2.50 31.13 28.92
CA ALA A 618 -2.18 32.04 27.83
C ALA A 618 -0.97 31.56 26.98
N GLN A 619 -0.02 30.84 27.59
CA GLN A 619 1.13 30.26 26.88
C GLN A 619 0.71 29.06 26.01
N ASP A 620 -0.17 28.20 26.53
CA ASP A 620 -0.74 27.08 25.77
C ASP A 620 -1.60 27.57 24.58
N LEU A 621 -2.35 28.65 24.78
CA LEU A 621 -3.07 29.31 23.69
C LEU A 621 -2.12 29.91 22.65
N ALA A 622 -0.97 30.47 23.06
CA ALA A 622 0.00 31.05 22.13
C ALA A 622 0.69 30.00 21.25
N SER A 623 1.10 28.86 21.82
CA SER A 623 1.65 27.73 21.06
C SER A 623 0.59 27.15 20.10
N GLU A 624 -0.64 26.97 20.56
CA GLU A 624 -1.70 26.36 19.76
C GLU A 624 -2.20 27.27 18.63
N MET A 625 -2.28 28.59 18.86
CA MET A 625 -2.51 29.56 17.78
C MET A 625 -1.43 29.50 16.69
N SER A 626 -0.17 29.25 17.07
CA SER A 626 0.91 29.02 16.10
C SER A 626 0.68 27.72 15.32
N LEU A 627 0.28 26.64 15.99
CA LEU A 627 -0.06 25.38 15.31
C LEU A 627 -1.22 25.54 14.32
N MET A 628 -2.27 26.28 14.67
CA MET A 628 -3.38 26.57 13.75
C MET A 628 -2.93 27.37 12.52
N ARG A 629 -2.02 28.34 12.71
CA ARG A 629 -1.41 29.09 11.60
C ARG A 629 -0.57 28.19 10.70
N ASP A 630 0.18 27.25 11.29
CA ASP A 630 1.03 26.32 10.54
C ASP A 630 0.17 25.30 9.77
N PHE A 631 -0.92 24.79 10.35
CA PHE A 631 -1.95 24.02 9.64
C PHE A 631 -2.57 24.81 8.47
N GLN A 632 -2.87 26.09 8.67
CA GLN A 632 -3.38 26.93 7.59
C GLN A 632 -2.35 27.15 6.47
N SER A 633 -1.05 27.33 6.82
CA SER A 633 0.05 27.41 5.85
C SER A 633 0.19 26.13 5.02
N ASP A 634 -0.06 24.96 5.61
CA ASP A 634 -0.06 23.69 4.88
C ASP A 634 -1.28 23.56 3.97
N LEU A 635 -2.47 23.97 4.40
CA LEU A 635 -3.68 23.99 3.56
C LEU A 635 -3.64 25.02 2.42
N ASP A 636 -2.78 26.04 2.52
CA ASP A 636 -2.47 26.96 1.43
C ASP A 636 -1.50 26.34 0.41
N LYS A 637 -0.61 25.44 0.84
CA LYS A 637 0.25 24.62 -0.05
C LYS A 637 -0.50 23.40 -0.63
N TYR A 638 -1.70 23.09 -0.14
CA TYR A 638 -2.48 21.92 -0.56
C TYR A 638 -2.89 22.03 -2.03
N LYS A 639 -2.41 21.09 -2.85
CA LYS A 639 -2.77 20.96 -4.26
C LYS A 639 -4.01 20.08 -4.42
N GLN A 640 -5.08 20.62 -5.01
CA GLN A 640 -6.38 19.94 -5.11
C GLN A 640 -6.40 18.76 -6.09
N HIS A 641 -5.59 18.80 -7.15
CA HIS A 641 -5.62 17.77 -8.21
C HIS A 641 -4.23 17.18 -8.46
N HIS A 642 -4.18 15.84 -8.50
CA HIS A 642 -2.98 15.06 -8.84
C HIS A 642 -3.31 14.08 -9.98
N HIS A 643 -2.29 13.72 -10.76
CA HIS A 643 -2.42 12.79 -11.89
C HIS A 643 -1.45 11.63 -11.71
N VAL A 644 -1.96 10.40 -11.70
CA VAL A 644 -1.19 9.16 -11.57
C VAL A 644 -1.71 8.15 -12.60
N GLY A 645 -0.92 7.89 -13.64
CA GLY A 645 -1.36 7.07 -14.77
C GLY A 645 -2.62 7.66 -15.42
N ILE A 646 -3.66 6.85 -15.58
CA ILE A 646 -4.98 7.30 -16.06
C ILE A 646 -5.86 7.97 -14.97
N ILE A 647 -5.46 7.99 -13.71
CA ILE A 647 -6.28 8.46 -12.58
C ILE A 647 -5.96 9.93 -12.26
N MET A 648 -6.99 10.77 -12.23
CA MET A 648 -6.97 12.07 -11.55
C MET A 648 -7.48 11.87 -10.12
N ILE A 649 -6.65 12.17 -9.13
CA ILE A 649 -7.07 12.22 -7.73
C ILE A 649 -7.60 13.63 -7.46
N ASN A 650 -8.86 13.71 -7.06
CA ASN A 650 -9.53 14.93 -6.65
C ASN A 650 -9.59 15.03 -5.13
N GLY A 651 -8.79 15.95 -4.58
CA GLY A 651 -8.75 16.29 -3.17
C GLY A 651 -9.55 17.55 -2.80
N SER A 652 -10.48 18.03 -3.65
CA SER A 652 -11.31 19.22 -3.35
C SER A 652 -12.10 19.03 -2.06
N ASN A 653 -12.87 17.93 -1.96
CA ASN A 653 -13.78 17.66 -0.85
C ASN A 653 -13.00 17.47 0.46
N LEU A 654 -11.83 16.80 0.38
CA LEU A 654 -10.92 16.66 1.51
C LEU A 654 -10.38 18.01 1.99
N ARG A 655 -10.01 18.92 1.08
CA ARG A 655 -9.58 20.27 1.44
C ARG A 655 -10.71 21.05 2.11
N GLU A 656 -11.94 20.93 1.59
CA GLU A 656 -13.13 21.57 2.15
C GLU A 656 -13.44 21.06 3.57
N SER A 657 -13.27 19.77 3.85
CA SER A 657 -13.43 19.23 5.21
C SER A 657 -12.32 19.66 6.18
N LEU A 658 -11.10 19.90 5.70
CA LEU A 658 -9.97 20.30 6.55
C LEU A 658 -9.88 21.81 6.79
N GLN A 659 -10.37 22.63 5.86
CA GLN A 659 -10.32 24.09 5.95
C GLN A 659 -11.05 24.73 7.15
N PRO A 660 -12.18 24.22 7.68
CA PRO A 660 -12.79 24.78 8.89
C PRO A 660 -11.94 24.59 10.13
N VAL A 661 -11.27 23.43 10.31
CA VAL A 661 -10.56 23.06 11.55
C VAL A 661 -9.61 24.16 12.08
N PRO A 662 -8.61 24.65 11.33
CA PRO A 662 -7.74 25.71 11.83
C PRO A 662 -8.43 27.08 11.91
N LYS A 663 -9.49 27.34 11.11
CA LYS A 663 -10.23 28.61 11.18
C LYS A 663 -11.08 28.70 12.44
N GLU A 664 -11.81 27.64 12.75
CA GLU A 664 -12.70 27.54 13.91
C GLU A 664 -11.86 27.44 15.19
N GLY A 665 -10.83 26.57 15.21
CA GLY A 665 -9.86 26.47 16.29
C GLY A 665 -9.19 27.81 16.61
N LEU A 666 -8.64 28.51 15.60
CA LEU A 666 -8.04 29.84 15.80
C LEU A 666 -9.08 30.88 16.27
N THR A 667 -10.33 30.80 15.82
CA THR A 667 -11.39 31.71 16.27
C THR A 667 -11.78 31.47 17.72
N ALA A 668 -11.86 30.21 18.15
CA ALA A 668 -12.09 29.81 19.54
C ALA A 668 -10.95 30.28 20.45
N MET A 669 -9.71 29.99 20.09
CA MET A 669 -8.51 30.40 20.85
C MET A 669 -8.44 31.92 21.01
N LYS A 670 -8.78 32.69 19.96
CA LYS A 670 -8.82 34.16 20.01
C LYS A 670 -9.78 34.67 21.07
N ARG A 671 -11.01 34.16 21.11
CA ARG A 671 -12.00 34.49 22.15
C ARG A 671 -11.51 34.10 23.55
N GLY A 672 -10.92 32.91 23.68
CA GLY A 672 -10.37 32.42 24.95
C GLY A 672 -9.26 33.32 25.50
N LEU A 673 -8.32 33.71 24.64
CA LEU A 673 -7.23 34.62 25.00
C LEU A 673 -7.75 36.02 25.35
N GLU A 674 -8.74 36.53 24.62
CA GLU A 674 -9.40 37.82 24.91
C GLU A 674 -10.08 37.80 26.29
N ASP A 675 -10.82 36.74 26.61
CA ASP A 675 -11.46 36.53 27.92
C ASP A 675 -10.45 36.41 29.07
N ILE A 676 -9.34 35.69 28.87
CA ILE A 676 -8.27 35.53 29.88
C ILE A 676 -7.54 36.86 30.08
N ALA A 677 -7.16 37.55 29.00
CA ALA A 677 -6.50 38.85 29.05
C ALA A 677 -7.36 39.89 29.78
N ARG A 678 -8.66 39.96 29.47
CA ARG A 678 -9.62 40.85 30.14
C ARG A 678 -9.69 40.58 31.65
N LYS A 679 -9.88 39.31 32.04
CA LYS A 679 -9.95 38.90 33.46
C LYS A 679 -8.66 39.17 34.23
N LYS A 680 -7.50 38.85 33.65
CA LYS A 680 -6.20 39.15 34.27
C LYS A 680 -5.95 40.65 34.37
N CYS A 681 -6.25 41.42 33.31
CA CYS A 681 -6.13 42.88 33.31
C CYS A 681 -6.92 43.52 34.47
N GLU A 682 -8.19 43.12 34.68
CA GLU A 682 -9.00 43.61 35.81
C GLU A 682 -8.42 43.26 37.19
N VAL A 683 -7.86 42.05 37.35
CA VAL A 683 -7.25 41.62 38.61
C VAL A 683 -5.96 42.39 38.91
N VAL A 684 -5.05 42.48 37.94
CA VAL A 684 -3.76 43.19 38.10
C VAL A 684 -3.99 44.69 38.31
N LYS A 685 -4.91 45.31 37.54
CA LYS A 685 -5.36 46.70 37.72
C LYS A 685 -5.87 46.96 39.14
N ARG A 686 -6.62 46.02 39.72
CA ARG A 686 -7.12 46.13 41.10
C ARG A 686 -6.00 46.01 42.14
N ARG A 687 -5.01 45.13 41.93
CA ARG A 687 -3.85 45.00 42.83
C ARG A 687 -3.00 46.28 42.84
N PHE A 688 -2.69 46.86 41.68
CA PHE A 688 -2.00 48.15 41.61
C PHE A 688 -2.80 49.29 42.25
N ASP A 689 -4.12 49.37 42.05
CA ASP A 689 -4.96 50.41 42.68
C ASP A 689 -5.02 50.26 44.21
N GLN A 690 -5.04 49.03 44.73
CA GLN A 690 -4.94 48.75 46.16
C GLN A 690 -3.56 49.13 46.74
N ALA A 691 -2.49 48.73 46.07
CA ALA A 691 -1.12 49.05 46.49
C ALA A 691 -0.87 50.58 46.48
N ASN A 692 -1.26 51.26 45.41
CA ASN A 692 -1.17 52.73 45.31
C ASN A 692 -1.96 53.44 46.42
N LYS A 693 -3.16 52.95 46.78
CA LYS A 693 -3.95 53.51 47.89
C LYS A 693 -3.33 53.27 49.26
N ALA A 694 -2.71 52.11 49.49
CA ALA A 694 -1.99 51.84 50.72
C ALA A 694 -0.76 52.77 50.85
N LEU A 695 -0.02 52.98 49.76
CA LEU A 695 1.11 53.92 49.67
C LEU A 695 0.73 55.41 49.73
N ASP A 696 -0.56 55.75 49.71
CA ASP A 696 -1.07 57.13 49.86
C ASP A 696 -1.40 57.51 51.31
N VAL A 697 -1.37 56.56 52.25
CA VAL A 697 -1.59 56.84 53.67
C VAL A 697 -0.40 57.60 54.26
N ARG A 698 -0.65 58.62 55.08
CA ARG A 698 0.38 59.43 55.75
C ARG A 698 0.13 59.44 57.27
N PRO A 699 0.54 58.36 57.98
CA PRO A 699 0.25 58.19 59.40
C PRO A 699 1.13 59.05 60.31
N THR A 700 0.53 59.67 61.32
CA THR A 700 1.22 60.55 62.28
C THR A 700 1.45 59.95 63.67
N SER A 701 0.82 58.81 63.97
CA SER A 701 1.06 58.05 65.21
C SER A 701 2.15 57.01 65.01
N LEU A 702 3.00 56.82 66.01
CA LEU A 702 4.08 55.82 66.03
C LEU A 702 3.59 54.41 65.64
N THR A 703 2.43 53.99 66.16
CA THR A 703 1.81 52.69 65.86
C THR A 703 1.46 52.56 64.37
N ALA A 704 0.65 53.52 63.87
CA ALA A 704 0.24 53.56 62.47
C ALA A 704 1.41 53.79 61.49
N PHE A 705 2.51 54.42 61.93
CA PHE A 705 3.73 54.59 61.15
C PHE A 705 4.53 53.27 61.05
N ALA A 706 4.63 52.51 62.13
CA ALA A 706 5.23 51.17 62.11
C ALA A 706 4.41 50.19 61.24
N ASP A 707 3.07 50.20 61.37
CA ASP A 707 2.16 49.42 60.51
C ASP A 707 2.33 49.80 59.02
N TYR A 708 2.50 51.08 58.73
CA TYR A 708 2.74 51.58 57.37
C TYR A 708 4.12 51.18 56.82
N ILE A 709 5.19 51.19 57.63
CA ILE A 709 6.50 50.66 57.21
C ILE A 709 6.41 49.17 56.90
N LYS A 710 5.67 48.41 57.72
CA LYS A 710 5.43 46.98 57.47
C LYS A 710 4.68 46.77 56.16
N ALA A 711 3.57 47.47 55.95
CA ALA A 711 2.81 47.42 54.70
C ALA A 711 3.63 47.88 53.47
N PHE A 712 4.46 48.92 53.61
CA PHE A 712 5.38 49.38 52.57
C PHE A 712 6.39 48.30 52.18
N ASN A 713 7.02 47.64 53.16
CA ASN A 713 7.97 46.56 52.92
C ASN A 713 7.29 45.34 52.26
N GLU A 714 6.07 44.98 52.68
CA GLU A 714 5.27 43.94 52.03
C GLU A 714 4.95 44.29 50.58
N ILE A 715 4.49 45.52 50.30
CA ILE A 715 4.18 46.02 48.96
C ILE A 715 5.44 46.10 48.07
N LYS A 716 6.57 46.54 48.61
CA LYS A 716 7.87 46.61 47.91
C LYS A 716 8.42 45.22 47.56
N ASN A 717 8.18 44.22 48.41
CA ASN A 717 8.53 42.83 48.10
C ASN A 717 7.61 42.21 47.02
N LEU A 718 6.39 42.75 46.84
CA LEU A 718 5.44 42.33 45.80
C LEU A 718 5.63 43.04 44.45
N GLU A 719 6.43 44.11 44.39
CA GLU A 719 6.77 44.85 43.16
C GLU A 719 7.13 43.94 41.96
N PRO A 720 8.07 42.97 42.06
CA PRO A 720 8.41 42.11 40.92
C PRO A 720 7.25 41.20 40.47
N GLU A 721 6.41 40.70 41.39
CA GLU A 721 5.25 39.87 41.04
C GLU A 721 4.18 40.69 40.31
N LEU A 722 4.00 41.96 40.70
CA LEU A 722 3.03 42.86 40.09
C LEU A 722 3.46 43.32 38.69
N GLU A 723 4.77 43.56 38.47
CA GLU A 723 5.28 43.92 37.15
C GLU A 723 5.34 42.70 36.21
N GLU A 724 5.72 41.50 36.67
CA GLU A 724 5.62 40.26 35.88
C GLU A 724 4.16 40.01 35.43
N ALA A 725 3.19 40.17 36.34
CA ALA A 725 1.77 40.04 36.01
C ALA A 725 1.25 41.13 35.05
N ARG A 726 1.86 42.32 35.03
CA ARG A 726 1.58 43.36 34.04
C ARG A 726 2.15 42.99 32.68
N GLU A 727 3.43 42.61 32.61
CA GLU A 727 4.10 42.19 31.37
C GLU A 727 3.36 41.01 30.72
N GLU A 728 2.86 40.06 31.51
CA GLU A 728 2.05 38.94 31.00
C GLU A 728 0.76 39.44 30.31
N VAL A 729 0.04 40.39 30.93
CA VAL A 729 -1.17 41.00 30.34
C VAL A 729 -0.84 41.80 29.07
N GLU A 730 0.23 42.59 29.08
CA GLU A 730 0.68 43.32 27.90
C GLU A 730 1.04 42.36 26.75
N SER A 731 1.74 41.27 27.04
CA SER A 731 2.09 40.20 26.09
C SER A 731 0.83 39.55 25.48
N MET A 732 -0.20 39.27 26.27
CA MET A 732 -1.49 38.74 25.74
C MET A 732 -2.15 39.71 24.77
N TYR A 733 -2.20 41.01 25.07
CA TYR A 733 -2.77 42.00 24.16
C TYR A 733 -1.90 42.24 22.92
N GLN A 734 -0.57 42.13 23.02
CA GLN A 734 0.33 42.14 21.85
C GLN A 734 0.07 40.92 20.94
N LEU A 735 -0.13 39.74 21.52
CA LEU A 735 -0.47 38.51 20.79
C LEU A 735 -1.83 38.61 20.08
N LEU A 736 -2.86 39.14 20.75
CA LEU A 736 -4.17 39.42 20.14
C LEU A 736 -4.04 40.37 18.93
N ARG A 737 -3.23 41.43 19.05
CA ARG A 737 -2.91 42.34 17.93
C ARG A 737 -2.18 41.62 16.80
N GLN A 738 -1.19 40.77 17.08
CA GLN A 738 -0.45 39.99 16.08
C GLN A 738 -1.38 39.11 15.23
N TYR A 739 -2.39 38.49 15.85
CA TYR A 739 -3.39 37.67 15.17
C TYR A 739 -4.58 38.47 14.59
N ASN A 740 -4.45 39.80 14.50
CA ASN A 740 -5.44 40.75 13.96
C ASN A 740 -6.81 40.72 14.68
N VAL A 741 -6.83 40.45 15.98
CA VAL A 741 -8.04 40.62 16.80
C VAL A 741 -8.23 42.11 17.10
N ARG A 742 -9.43 42.63 16.85
CA ARG A 742 -9.79 44.01 17.22
C ARG A 742 -10.23 44.03 18.68
N VAL A 743 -9.28 44.35 19.56
CA VAL A 743 -9.52 44.65 20.98
C VAL A 743 -10.56 45.78 21.11
N GLY A 744 -11.52 45.66 22.02
CA GLY A 744 -12.57 46.65 22.23
C GLY A 744 -12.04 47.96 22.82
N GLY A 745 -12.72 49.09 22.55
CA GLY A 745 -12.29 50.40 23.08
C GLY A 745 -12.20 50.42 24.62
N THR A 746 -13.17 49.82 25.31
CA THR A 746 -13.19 49.67 26.77
C THR A 746 -12.07 48.78 27.31
N GLU A 747 -11.57 47.84 26.52
CA GLU A 747 -10.45 46.95 26.89
C GLU A 747 -9.12 47.66 26.69
N LEU A 748 -9.02 48.48 25.65
CA LEU A 748 -7.87 49.35 25.40
C LEU A 748 -7.72 50.40 26.50
N GLU A 749 -8.82 51.07 26.87
CA GLU A 749 -8.88 51.99 28.03
C GLU A 749 -8.48 51.29 29.33
N ASN A 750 -8.87 50.02 29.53
CA ASN A 750 -8.47 49.24 30.70
C ASN A 750 -6.97 48.92 30.72
N LEU A 751 -6.38 48.59 29.56
CA LEU A 751 -4.94 48.36 29.42
C LEU A 751 -4.14 49.65 29.64
N GLU A 752 -4.54 50.76 29.03
CA GLU A 752 -3.90 52.07 29.23
C GLU A 752 -3.99 52.52 30.69
N PHE A 753 -5.12 52.27 31.36
CA PHE A 753 -5.26 52.54 32.79
C PHE A 753 -4.39 51.62 33.67
N LEU A 754 -4.23 50.34 33.30
CA LEU A 754 -3.30 49.42 33.98
C LEU A 754 -1.86 49.93 33.85
N GLN A 755 -1.44 50.31 32.64
CA GLN A 755 -0.11 50.87 32.39
C GLN A 755 0.12 52.16 33.18
N ALA A 756 -0.83 53.08 33.18
CA ALA A 756 -0.78 54.29 33.99
C ALA A 756 -0.68 54.00 35.49
N LYS A 757 -1.38 52.97 36.00
CA LYS A 757 -1.33 52.56 37.42
C LYS A 757 -0.03 51.86 37.81
N GLY A 758 0.59 51.11 36.89
CA GLY A 758 1.90 50.49 37.07
C GLY A 758 3.02 51.54 37.11
N SER A 759 3.07 52.45 36.13
CA SER A 759 4.02 53.57 36.15
C SER A 759 3.79 54.50 37.35
N GLU A 760 2.53 54.79 37.72
CA GLU A 760 2.23 55.55 38.94
C GLU A 760 2.79 54.86 40.21
N PHE A 761 2.73 53.53 40.28
CA PHE A 761 3.24 52.75 41.40
C PHE A 761 4.76 52.83 41.52
N ALA A 762 5.46 52.42 40.46
CA ALA A 762 6.93 52.28 40.46
C ALA A 762 7.66 53.64 40.42
N GLU A 763 7.26 54.54 39.53
CA GLU A 763 7.98 55.80 39.32
C GLU A 763 7.63 56.85 40.38
N ARG A 764 6.43 56.79 40.96
CA ARG A 764 5.92 57.82 41.88
C ARG A 764 5.62 57.32 43.28
N LYS A 765 4.63 56.43 43.47
CA LYS A 765 4.08 56.13 44.81
C LYS A 765 5.10 55.45 45.72
N LEU A 766 5.89 54.50 45.21
CA LEU A 766 6.98 53.89 45.98
C LEU A 766 8.04 54.93 46.41
N ASN A 767 8.42 55.83 45.50
CA ASN A 767 9.40 56.88 45.78
C ASN A 767 8.88 57.95 46.76
N GLU A 768 7.62 58.38 46.62
CA GLU A 768 6.95 59.30 47.57
C GLU A 768 6.82 58.66 48.97
N ALA A 769 6.55 57.35 49.04
CA ALA A 769 6.47 56.61 50.30
C ALA A 769 7.84 56.41 50.97
N ASP A 770 8.88 56.01 50.20
CA ASP A 770 10.25 55.85 50.71
C ASP A 770 10.82 57.19 51.21
N ALA A 771 10.56 58.29 50.48
CA ALA A 771 10.94 59.64 50.90
C ALA A 771 10.21 60.07 52.19
N TYR A 772 8.90 59.83 52.30
CA TYR A 772 8.13 60.15 53.51
C TYR A 772 8.58 59.34 54.73
N ILE A 773 8.90 58.05 54.54
CA ILE A 773 9.45 57.20 55.61
C ILE A 773 10.77 57.82 56.11
N ARG A 774 11.71 58.15 55.22
CA ARG A 774 12.99 58.79 55.60
C ARG A 774 12.81 60.12 56.31
N GLU A 775 11.92 60.99 55.82
CA GLU A 775 11.64 62.31 56.42
C GLU A 775 11.13 62.18 57.86
N LYS A 776 10.29 61.17 58.14
CA LYS A 776 9.68 60.94 59.45
C LYS A 776 10.40 59.93 60.34
N GLN A 777 11.40 59.23 59.83
CA GLN A 777 12.12 58.18 60.55
C GLN A 777 12.79 58.72 61.81
N ASP A 778 13.56 59.81 61.70
CA ASP A 778 14.27 60.39 62.86
C ASP A 778 13.31 60.87 63.96
N GLU A 779 12.23 61.57 63.58
CA GLU A 779 11.17 62.04 64.49
C GLU A 779 10.46 60.87 65.21
N GLN A 780 10.16 59.79 64.50
CA GLN A 780 9.49 58.64 65.08
C GLN A 780 10.43 57.72 65.88
N VAL A 781 11.73 57.70 65.57
CA VAL A 781 12.77 57.04 66.40
C VAL A 781 12.99 57.81 67.71
N GLU A 782 12.99 59.15 67.69
CA GLU A 782 13.04 59.96 68.91
C GLU A 782 11.78 59.73 69.77
N ASN A 783 10.59 59.73 69.15
CA ASN A 783 9.32 59.40 69.80
C ASN A 783 9.33 57.98 70.41
N LEU A 784 9.81 56.98 69.67
CA LEU A 784 9.94 55.59 70.14
C LEU A 784 10.88 55.48 71.35
N ASN A 785 12.02 56.17 71.32
CA ASN A 785 12.95 56.22 72.44
C ASN A 785 12.31 56.88 73.67
N ALA A 786 11.57 57.98 73.50
CA ALA A 786 10.87 58.66 74.59
C ALA A 786 9.80 57.76 75.23
N VAL A 787 8.93 57.11 74.44
CA VAL A 787 7.90 56.20 75.01
C VAL A 787 8.50 54.93 75.62
N SER A 788 9.65 54.47 75.11
CA SER A 788 10.39 53.33 75.68
C SER A 788 10.99 53.71 77.04
N GLN A 789 11.59 54.90 77.17
CA GLN A 789 12.06 55.43 78.45
C GLN A 789 10.92 55.61 79.45
N MET A 790 9.75 56.12 79.03
CA MET A 790 8.57 56.23 79.90
C MET A 790 8.08 54.86 80.40
N ALA A 791 8.07 53.84 79.54
CA ALA A 791 7.72 52.47 79.94
C ALA A 791 8.72 51.89 80.95
N GLU A 792 10.01 52.16 80.78
CA GLU A 792 11.07 51.76 81.70
C GLU A 792 11.00 52.51 83.05
N GLU A 793 10.62 53.79 83.05
CA GLU A 793 10.34 54.54 84.29
C GLU A 793 9.10 54.02 85.02
N ASP A 794 8.03 53.66 84.29
CA ASP A 794 6.84 53.06 84.88
C ASP A 794 7.14 51.66 85.45
N ALA A 795 8.01 50.89 84.81
CA ALA A 795 8.50 49.62 85.33
C ALA A 795 9.32 49.81 86.64
N LYS A 796 10.22 50.80 86.70
CA LYS A 796 10.96 51.17 87.93
C LYS A 796 10.01 51.50 89.08
N LYS A 797 8.97 52.30 88.83
CA LYS A 797 7.94 52.64 89.84
C LYS A 797 7.26 51.38 90.38
N ILE A 798 6.95 50.40 89.53
CA ILE A 798 6.37 49.12 89.96
C ILE A 798 7.37 48.29 90.78
N VAL A 799 8.66 48.24 90.38
CA VAL A 799 9.73 47.59 91.18
C VAL A 799 9.86 48.22 92.57
N GLU A 800 9.81 49.55 92.67
CA GLU A 800 9.85 50.28 93.95
C GLU A 800 8.60 50.03 94.80
N GLN A 801 7.40 50.03 94.18
CA GLN A 801 6.14 49.69 94.84
C GLN A 801 6.20 48.27 95.44
N LEU A 802 6.59 47.27 94.65
CA LEU A 802 6.69 45.87 95.10
C LEU A 802 7.78 45.65 96.18
N ARG A 803 8.80 46.51 96.23
CA ARG A 803 9.85 46.50 97.27
C ARG A 803 9.46 47.29 98.54
N SER A 804 8.29 47.91 98.59
CA SER A 804 7.84 48.75 99.70
C SER A 804 6.34 48.55 99.99
N GLY A 805 5.74 49.44 100.79
CA GLY A 805 4.29 49.43 101.05
C GLY A 805 3.76 48.15 101.71
N CYS A 806 2.57 47.73 101.28
CA CYS A 806 1.87 46.55 101.82
C CYS A 806 2.61 45.23 101.56
N PHE A 807 3.37 45.13 100.45
CA PHE A 807 4.02 43.89 99.99
C PHE A 807 5.23 43.43 100.83
N VAL A 808 5.63 44.19 101.85
CA VAL A 808 6.74 43.89 102.80
C VAL A 808 6.28 44.05 104.27
N THR A 809 5.02 44.38 104.51
CA THR A 809 4.54 44.76 105.84
C THR A 809 3.92 43.58 106.59
N LEU A 810 4.61 43.12 107.64
CA LEU A 810 4.24 41.96 108.48
C LEU A 810 2.79 41.98 108.99
N GLY A 811 2.21 43.16 109.25
CA GLY A 811 0.83 43.29 109.71
C GLY A 811 -0.21 42.69 108.75
N HIS A 812 0.07 42.67 107.44
CA HIS A 812 -0.86 42.13 106.43
C HIS A 812 -0.83 40.60 106.33
N LEU A 813 0.08 39.90 107.03
CA LEU A 813 0.01 38.44 107.16
C LEU A 813 -1.29 37.97 107.85
N GLN A 814 -1.92 38.85 108.63
CA GLN A 814 -3.23 38.56 109.22
C GLN A 814 -4.40 38.78 108.25
N THR A 815 -4.20 39.50 107.14
CA THR A 815 -5.21 39.77 106.09
C THR A 815 -4.57 39.72 104.68
N PRO A 816 -4.14 38.53 104.18
CA PRO A 816 -3.44 38.41 102.89
C PRO A 816 -4.28 38.86 101.68
N GLU A 817 -5.61 38.71 101.76
CA GLU A 817 -6.58 39.10 100.72
C GLU A 817 -6.36 40.53 100.18
N VAL A 818 -6.11 41.49 101.08
CA VAL A 818 -5.90 42.91 100.73
C VAL A 818 -4.64 43.10 99.88
N VAL A 819 -3.59 42.29 100.11
CA VAL A 819 -2.35 42.36 99.34
C VAL A 819 -2.49 41.62 98.01
N MET A 820 -3.33 40.58 97.96
CA MET A 820 -3.66 39.86 96.72
C MET A 820 -4.48 40.72 95.75
N GLU A 821 -5.39 41.58 96.23
CA GLU A 821 -6.13 42.54 95.39
C GLU A 821 -5.18 43.57 94.75
N GLU A 822 -4.29 44.17 95.54
CA GLU A 822 -3.26 45.11 95.07
C GLU A 822 -2.25 44.43 94.12
N LEU A 823 -1.87 43.17 94.36
CA LEU A 823 -1.08 42.38 93.40
C LEU A 823 -1.84 42.13 92.09
N GLY A 824 -3.16 41.95 92.12
CA GLY A 824 -3.99 41.85 90.92
C GLY A 824 -4.01 43.16 90.10
N ALA A 825 -4.04 44.31 90.78
CA ALA A 825 -3.90 45.61 90.13
C ALA A 825 -2.51 45.79 89.49
N ILE A 826 -1.43 45.39 90.18
CA ILE A 826 -0.06 45.41 89.63
C ILE A 826 0.09 44.43 88.46
N GLN A 827 -0.54 43.24 88.51
CA GLN A 827 -0.51 42.27 87.41
C GLN A 827 -1.00 42.90 86.11
N ALA A 828 -2.12 43.62 86.15
CA ALA A 828 -2.69 44.30 85.00
C ALA A 828 -1.79 45.43 84.46
N LEU A 829 -0.95 46.05 85.30
CA LEU A 829 0.03 47.05 84.88
C LEU A 829 1.29 46.40 84.26
N VAL A 830 1.81 45.33 84.88
CA VAL A 830 2.97 44.57 84.37
C VAL A 830 2.66 43.96 83.00
N SER A 831 1.48 43.34 82.82
CA SER A 831 1.09 42.80 81.52
C SER A 831 0.95 43.87 80.42
N LYS A 832 0.47 45.08 80.76
CA LYS A 832 0.42 46.21 79.81
C LYS A 832 1.80 46.76 79.46
N LEU A 833 2.77 46.72 80.39
CA LEU A 833 4.15 47.10 80.10
C LEU A 833 4.86 46.03 79.26
N GLU A 834 4.60 44.75 79.50
CA GLU A 834 5.10 43.65 78.68
C GLU A 834 4.59 43.75 77.23
N GLU A 835 3.28 43.97 77.03
CA GLU A 835 2.69 44.20 75.70
C GLU A 835 3.31 45.41 74.98
N LYS A 836 3.49 46.53 75.70
CA LYS A 836 4.18 47.71 75.16
C LYS A 836 5.64 47.42 74.79
N ALA A 837 6.40 46.76 75.65
CA ALA A 837 7.80 46.43 75.41
C ALA A 837 7.97 45.51 74.19
N LEU A 838 7.08 44.54 74.00
CA LEU A 838 7.05 43.70 72.80
C LEU A 838 6.77 44.52 71.54
N ASN A 839 5.71 45.32 71.54
CA ASN A 839 5.37 46.18 70.38
C ASN A 839 6.50 47.19 70.07
N TYR A 840 7.11 47.79 71.09
CA TYR A 840 8.24 48.70 70.90
C TYR A 840 9.49 47.99 70.39
N ASN A 841 9.79 46.76 70.83
CA ASN A 841 10.86 45.94 70.25
C ASN A 841 10.62 45.64 68.76
N GLU A 842 9.39 45.33 68.35
CA GLU A 842 9.05 45.17 66.93
C GLU A 842 9.25 46.48 66.15
N TYR A 843 8.84 47.62 66.72
CA TYR A 843 9.00 48.93 66.08
C TYR A 843 10.48 49.34 65.93
N GLN A 844 11.33 48.99 66.90
CA GLN A 844 12.78 49.25 66.84
C GLN A 844 13.44 48.50 65.68
N VAL A 845 13.01 47.26 65.41
CA VAL A 845 13.48 46.48 64.26
C VAL A 845 12.98 47.08 62.95
N LEU A 846 11.70 47.45 62.86
CA LEU A 846 11.10 48.05 61.65
C LEU A 846 11.71 49.42 61.28
N LEU A 847 12.09 50.22 62.29
CA LEU A 847 12.69 51.55 62.11
C LEU A 847 14.22 51.54 61.97
N TYR A 848 14.85 50.35 61.99
CA TYR A 848 16.30 50.18 61.94
C TYR A 848 17.06 51.01 62.99
N VAL A 849 16.56 51.01 64.23
CA VAL A 849 17.18 51.79 65.32
C VAL A 849 18.62 51.30 65.55
N PRO A 850 19.67 52.15 65.40
CA PRO A 850 21.06 51.68 65.40
C PRO A 850 21.55 51.06 66.71
N VAL A 851 20.91 51.41 67.83
CA VAL A 851 21.16 50.88 69.17
C VAL A 851 19.82 50.53 69.80
N PRO A 852 19.43 49.25 69.87
CA PRO A 852 18.20 48.85 70.53
C PRO A 852 18.18 49.23 72.01
N PHE A 853 17.05 49.76 72.45
CA PHE A 853 16.68 50.03 73.83
C PHE A 853 16.33 48.72 74.55
N GLU A 854 17.01 48.46 75.67
CA GLU A 854 16.84 47.25 76.48
C GLU A 854 15.89 47.52 77.65
N PHE A 855 14.77 46.79 77.73
CA PHE A 855 13.73 46.94 78.75
C PHE A 855 14.05 46.19 80.06
N ALA A 856 15.25 46.44 80.61
CA ALA A 856 15.79 45.69 81.73
C ALA A 856 14.97 45.82 83.03
N GLU A 857 14.29 46.94 83.25
CA GLU A 857 13.43 47.15 84.41
C GLU A 857 12.03 46.55 84.23
N VAL A 858 11.53 46.42 83.00
CA VAL A 858 10.30 45.64 82.71
C VAL A 858 10.53 44.17 83.08
N ASP A 859 11.67 43.59 82.70
CA ASP A 859 12.04 42.22 83.07
C ASP A 859 12.21 42.06 84.59
N LYS A 860 12.85 43.01 85.27
CA LYS A 860 12.96 43.01 86.75
C LYS A 860 11.59 43.15 87.42
N ALA A 861 10.70 43.99 86.92
CA ALA A 861 9.34 44.14 87.42
C ALA A 861 8.58 42.82 87.30
N LYS A 862 8.66 42.16 86.14
CA LYS A 862 8.03 40.85 85.87
C LYS A 862 8.56 39.74 86.79
N GLN A 863 9.88 39.65 86.95
CA GLN A 863 10.51 38.65 87.82
C GLN A 863 10.12 38.87 89.29
N LEU A 864 10.29 40.10 89.79
CA LEU A 864 10.02 40.44 91.19
C LEU A 864 8.52 40.38 91.52
N PHE A 865 7.64 40.75 90.58
CA PHE A 865 6.20 40.50 90.69
C PHE A 865 5.88 39.01 90.81
N ALA A 866 6.47 38.15 89.95
CA ALA A 866 6.21 36.71 89.99
C ALA A 866 6.68 36.05 91.30
N GLU A 867 7.77 36.54 91.91
CA GLU A 867 8.22 36.09 93.23
C GLU A 867 7.33 36.60 94.36
N LYS A 868 6.89 37.86 94.31
CA LYS A 868 5.95 38.44 95.28
C LYS A 868 4.57 37.78 95.22
N LEU A 869 4.06 37.50 94.03
CA LEU A 869 2.80 36.77 93.86
C LEU A 869 2.89 35.39 94.49
N LYS A 870 3.96 34.62 94.21
CA LYS A 870 4.20 33.31 94.85
C LYS A 870 4.30 33.41 96.38
N LEU A 871 4.94 34.46 96.91
CA LEU A 871 5.04 34.70 98.36
C LEU A 871 3.68 34.97 99.00
N TRP A 872 2.86 35.85 98.43
CA TRP A 872 1.56 36.20 99.00
C TRP A 872 0.47 35.15 98.75
N THR A 873 0.54 34.40 97.63
CA THR A 873 -0.25 33.16 97.46
C THR A 873 0.13 32.15 98.54
N LEU A 874 1.43 31.88 98.76
CA LEU A 874 1.89 31.01 99.85
C LEU A 874 1.40 31.51 101.23
N ALA A 875 1.39 32.82 101.47
CA ALA A 875 0.89 33.42 102.71
C ALA A 875 -0.61 33.15 102.92
N SER A 876 -1.42 33.34 101.87
CA SER A 876 -2.87 33.08 101.91
C SER A 876 -3.16 31.59 102.05
N ASP A 877 -2.58 30.75 101.18
CA ASP A 877 -2.76 29.30 101.21
C ASP A 877 -2.34 28.71 102.56
N TRP A 878 -1.22 29.17 103.13
CA TRP A 878 -0.78 28.77 104.46
C TRP A 878 -1.78 29.17 105.54
N LYS A 879 -2.24 30.43 105.53
CA LYS A 879 -3.22 30.93 106.50
C LYS A 879 -4.53 30.14 106.43
N ASP A 880 -5.07 29.94 105.23
CA ASP A 880 -6.36 29.28 105.01
C ASP A 880 -6.29 27.79 105.34
N GLN A 881 -5.24 27.08 104.91
CA GLN A 881 -5.03 25.67 105.30
C GLN A 881 -4.80 25.55 106.81
N TYR A 882 -4.00 26.44 107.44
CA TYR A 882 -3.71 26.37 108.87
C TYR A 882 -4.91 26.71 109.75
N ASP A 883 -5.72 27.71 109.36
CA ASP A 883 -6.97 28.02 110.07
C ASP A 883 -8.06 26.96 109.82
N THR A 884 -8.02 26.24 108.70
CA THR A 884 -8.84 25.02 108.49
C THR A 884 -8.37 23.90 109.43
N TRP A 885 -7.07 23.58 109.45
CA TRP A 885 -6.51 22.55 110.34
C TRP A 885 -6.74 22.84 111.83
N LYS A 886 -6.83 24.11 112.22
CA LYS A 886 -7.23 24.54 113.58
C LYS A 886 -8.69 24.23 113.93
N ARG A 887 -9.59 24.26 112.95
CA ARG A 887 -11.05 24.12 113.13
C ARG A 887 -11.53 22.68 113.00
N ASP A 888 -10.81 21.85 112.25
CA ASP A 888 -11.16 20.44 112.08
C ASP A 888 -10.91 19.61 113.36
N ASP A 889 -11.76 18.60 113.58
CA ASP A 889 -11.72 17.68 114.71
C ASP A 889 -10.81 16.47 114.39
N ILE A 890 -9.83 16.22 115.25
CA ILE A 890 -8.78 15.21 115.04
C ILE A 890 -9.30 13.80 115.33
N TRP A 891 -10.34 13.64 116.15
CA TRP A 891 -10.78 12.33 116.66
C TRP A 891 -12.16 11.86 116.14
N ARG A 892 -12.74 12.60 115.18
CA ARG A 892 -14.12 12.37 114.70
C ARG A 892 -14.18 11.33 113.56
N LYS A 893 -14.63 10.11 113.86
CA LYS A 893 -14.71 8.98 112.91
C LYS A 893 -16.01 8.93 112.07
N ASP A 894 -16.47 10.06 111.53
CA ASP A 894 -17.58 10.12 110.56
C ASP A 894 -17.04 10.02 109.12
N GLU A 895 -17.75 9.36 108.20
CA GLU A 895 -17.35 9.19 106.77
C GLU A 895 -17.06 10.51 106.02
N HIS A 896 -17.53 11.64 106.55
CA HIS A 896 -17.38 12.98 105.96
C HIS A 896 -16.35 13.88 106.68
N SER A 897 -15.64 13.39 107.70
CA SER A 897 -14.56 14.14 108.37
C SER A 897 -13.21 13.48 108.07
N LYS A 898 -12.47 14.06 107.12
CA LYS A 898 -11.15 13.57 106.67
C LYS A 898 -10.01 14.44 107.20
N PHE A 899 -9.89 14.61 108.52
CA PHE A 899 -8.68 15.21 109.07
C PHE A 899 -7.52 14.20 108.99
N ASN A 900 -6.76 14.27 107.90
CA ASN A 900 -5.66 13.36 107.60
C ASN A 900 -4.32 14.01 107.99
N VAL A 901 -3.66 13.46 109.01
CA VAL A 901 -2.45 14.06 109.58
C VAL A 901 -1.22 13.82 108.70
N GLU A 902 -1.15 12.70 107.99
CA GLU A 902 -0.13 12.46 106.95
C GLU A 902 -0.28 13.46 105.79
N GLU A 903 -1.51 13.81 105.39
CA GLU A 903 -1.75 14.84 104.36
C GLU A 903 -1.36 16.24 104.86
N MET A 904 -1.70 16.57 106.11
CA MET A 904 -1.23 17.79 106.78
C MET A 904 0.31 17.86 106.80
N ASN A 905 0.99 16.79 107.21
CA ASN A 905 2.46 16.72 107.23
C ASN A 905 3.06 16.93 105.83
N LYS A 906 2.49 16.28 104.81
CA LYS A 906 2.91 16.45 103.42
C LYS A 906 2.77 17.91 102.96
N LYS A 907 1.62 18.56 103.22
CA LYS A 907 1.40 19.97 102.87
C LYS A 907 2.32 20.92 103.65
N VAL A 908 2.56 20.69 104.95
CA VAL A 908 3.52 21.46 105.76
C VAL A 908 4.94 21.35 105.19
N LEU A 909 5.36 20.17 104.70
CA LEU A 909 6.65 19.99 104.03
C LEU A 909 6.72 20.71 102.67
N GLU A 910 5.65 20.69 101.88
CA GLU A 910 5.53 21.41 100.61
C GLU A 910 5.58 22.94 100.80
N PHE A 911 4.85 23.46 101.79
CA PHE A 911 4.91 24.87 102.19
C PHE A 911 6.28 25.26 102.74
N SER A 912 6.91 24.45 103.60
CA SER A 912 8.27 24.69 104.14
C SER A 912 9.32 24.74 103.02
N LYS A 913 9.22 23.86 102.02
CA LYS A 913 10.10 23.86 100.84
C LYS A 913 9.92 25.12 100.00
N THR A 914 8.68 25.54 99.74
CA THR A 914 8.37 26.74 98.96
C THR A 914 8.80 28.02 99.69
N ALA A 915 8.54 28.10 101.00
CA ALA A 915 9.00 29.19 101.85
C ALA A 915 10.53 29.31 101.85
N TYR A 916 11.26 28.20 101.98
CA TYR A 916 12.73 28.19 101.90
C TYR A 916 13.27 28.70 100.55
N GLN A 917 12.64 28.31 99.45
CA GLN A 917 13.02 28.80 98.11
C GLN A 917 12.79 30.31 97.98
N LEU A 918 11.64 30.81 98.43
CA LEU A 918 11.29 32.23 98.37
C LEU A 918 12.11 33.09 99.34
N THR A 919 12.47 32.60 100.54
CA THR A 919 13.41 33.30 101.44
C THR A 919 14.81 33.45 100.81
N ARG A 920 15.18 32.55 99.87
CA ARG A 920 16.46 32.58 99.16
C ARG A 920 16.43 33.42 97.88
N SER A 921 15.29 33.57 97.20
CA SER A 921 15.18 34.49 96.06
C SER A 921 14.96 35.94 96.52
N LEU A 922 14.09 36.13 97.52
CA LEU A 922 13.79 37.41 98.16
C LEU A 922 14.67 37.61 99.40
N GLU A 923 16.00 37.64 99.21
CA GLU A 923 16.95 37.84 100.31
C GLU A 923 16.67 39.15 101.07
N GLY A 924 16.40 39.04 102.37
CA GLY A 924 16.09 40.17 103.25
C GLY A 924 14.60 40.54 103.37
N ASP A 925 13.69 39.83 102.69
CA ASP A 925 12.25 40.06 102.85
C ASP A 925 11.74 39.52 104.20
N LYS A 926 11.21 40.43 105.02
CA LYS A 926 10.67 40.13 106.35
C LYS A 926 9.44 39.22 106.29
N VAL A 927 8.60 39.36 105.26
CA VAL A 927 7.37 38.56 105.10
C VAL A 927 7.71 37.11 104.78
N ALA A 928 8.70 36.89 103.90
CA ALA A 928 9.20 35.55 103.58
C ALA A 928 9.86 34.86 104.79
N GLN A 929 10.60 35.62 105.61
CA GLN A 929 11.20 35.10 106.85
C GLN A 929 10.16 34.74 107.91
N ASP A 930 9.12 35.57 108.09
CA ASP A 930 8.09 35.35 109.12
C ASP A 930 7.18 34.16 108.77
N ILE A 931 6.67 34.07 107.53
CA ILE A 931 5.90 32.91 107.03
C ILE A 931 6.71 31.62 107.20
N ARG A 932 7.99 31.64 106.82
CA ARG A 932 8.88 30.49 107.01
C ARG A 932 9.00 30.10 108.48
N THR A 933 9.15 31.07 109.37
CA THR A 933 9.25 30.82 110.82
C THR A 933 7.97 30.17 111.34
N GLN A 934 6.79 30.69 110.97
CA GLN A 934 5.50 30.09 111.34
C GLN A 934 5.34 28.65 110.81
N ILE A 935 5.78 28.37 109.57
CA ILE A 935 5.73 27.02 108.99
C ILE A 935 6.71 26.07 109.70
N ASP A 936 7.95 26.52 109.94
CA ASP A 936 8.99 25.70 110.58
C ASP A 936 8.65 25.43 112.07
N GLU A 937 7.93 26.32 112.76
CA GLU A 937 7.34 26.09 114.09
C GLU A 937 6.27 24.99 114.09
N VAL A 938 5.30 25.04 113.16
CA VAL A 938 4.26 24.01 113.04
C VAL A 938 4.90 22.66 112.67
N LYS A 939 5.88 22.66 111.76
CA LYS A 939 6.68 21.49 111.37
C LYS A 939 7.41 20.83 112.56
N SER A 940 7.89 21.62 113.52
CA SER A 940 8.49 21.12 114.78
C SER A 940 7.47 20.44 115.72
N ASN A 941 6.19 20.75 115.55
CA ASN A 941 5.09 20.15 116.31
C ASN A 941 4.41 18.98 115.58
N MET A 942 4.57 18.84 114.26
CA MET A 942 3.98 17.77 113.45
C MET A 942 4.16 16.34 114.00
N PRO A 943 5.32 15.92 114.56
CA PRO A 943 5.45 14.57 115.12
C PRO A 943 4.44 14.27 116.24
N CYS A 944 4.17 15.24 117.12
CA CYS A 944 3.16 15.10 118.17
C CYS A 944 1.74 15.11 117.59
N ILE A 945 1.49 15.89 116.53
CA ILE A 945 0.19 15.87 115.83
C ILE A 945 -0.05 14.50 115.17
N MET A 946 0.98 13.89 114.57
CA MET A 946 0.90 12.53 114.02
C MET A 946 0.59 11.49 115.10
N ASP A 947 1.25 11.56 116.26
CA ASP A 947 0.94 10.67 117.39
C ASP A 947 -0.50 10.85 117.91
N LEU A 948 -1.05 12.07 117.90
CA LEU A 948 -2.45 12.36 118.27
C LEU A 948 -3.47 11.89 117.23
N GLY A 949 -3.07 11.83 115.95
CA GLY A 949 -3.88 11.37 114.83
C GLY A 949 -3.76 9.89 114.51
N ASN A 950 -2.97 9.14 115.28
CA ASN A 950 -2.69 7.72 115.02
C ASN A 950 -4.01 6.89 114.95
N PRO A 951 -4.32 6.24 113.80
CA PRO A 951 -5.55 5.46 113.63
C PRO A 951 -5.76 4.32 114.64
N ALA A 952 -4.67 3.81 115.24
CA ALA A 952 -4.70 2.78 116.27
C ALA A 952 -5.30 3.27 117.61
N LEU A 953 -5.47 4.59 117.78
CA LEU A 953 -6.12 5.16 118.96
C LEU A 953 -7.61 4.78 119.01
N ARG A 954 -8.00 4.30 120.20
CA ARG A 954 -9.36 3.93 120.59
C ARG A 954 -9.78 4.79 121.78
N ASP A 955 -11.05 4.78 122.16
CA ASP A 955 -11.59 5.68 123.19
C ASP A 955 -10.88 5.52 124.55
N ARG A 956 -10.37 4.33 124.86
CA ARG A 956 -9.50 4.06 126.02
C ARG A 956 -8.21 4.91 126.03
N HIS A 957 -7.62 5.17 124.87
CA HIS A 957 -6.43 5.99 124.69
C HIS A 957 -6.78 7.48 124.69
N HIS A 958 -7.85 7.87 123.98
CA HIS A 958 -8.37 9.25 124.03
C HIS A 958 -8.73 9.68 125.45
N ALA A 959 -9.28 8.79 126.29
CA ALA A 959 -9.59 9.06 127.69
C ALA A 959 -8.32 9.32 128.53
N LYS A 960 -7.27 8.50 128.38
CA LYS A 960 -5.97 8.72 129.05
C LYS A 960 -5.34 10.06 128.66
N ILE A 961 -5.35 10.39 127.36
CA ILE A 961 -4.82 11.67 126.85
C ILE A 961 -5.64 12.84 127.40
N LYS A 962 -6.99 12.78 127.38
CA LYS A 962 -7.87 13.81 127.96
C LYS A 962 -7.67 14.00 129.47
N GLN A 963 -7.32 12.95 130.20
CA GLN A 963 -7.06 13.02 131.63
C GLN A 963 -5.73 13.76 131.94
N GLU A 964 -4.64 13.42 131.25
CA GLU A 964 -3.32 14.02 131.47
C GLU A 964 -3.27 15.52 131.11
N ILE A 965 -4.10 15.96 130.15
CA ILE A 965 -4.22 17.38 129.75
C ILE A 965 -5.30 18.16 130.55
N GLU A 966 -5.80 17.58 131.64
CA GLU A 966 -6.87 18.13 132.50
C GLU A 966 -8.14 18.61 131.75
N TRP A 967 -8.61 17.86 130.75
CA TRP A 967 -9.74 18.27 129.92
C TRP A 967 -11.09 18.19 130.65
N LYS A 968 -11.66 19.34 131.03
CA LYS A 968 -12.87 19.45 131.87
C LYS A 968 -14.20 19.63 131.11
N HIS A 969 -14.20 19.54 129.78
CA HIS A 969 -15.40 19.75 128.94
C HIS A 969 -16.23 18.47 128.69
N PRO A 970 -17.55 18.57 128.39
CA PRO A 970 -18.43 17.42 128.15
C PRO A 970 -17.99 16.55 126.97
N SER A 971 -18.27 15.25 127.03
CA SER A 971 -17.85 14.23 126.05
C SER A 971 -18.38 14.43 124.62
N SER A 972 -19.24 15.42 124.37
CA SER A 972 -19.87 15.73 123.09
C SER A 972 -19.26 16.93 122.35
N GLN A 973 -18.19 17.54 122.87
CA GLN A 973 -17.52 18.69 122.24
C GLN A 973 -16.40 18.22 121.31
N GLN A 974 -16.33 18.80 120.11
CA GLN A 974 -15.31 18.49 119.10
C GLN A 974 -13.89 18.74 119.61
N VAL A 975 -12.94 17.86 119.28
CA VAL A 975 -11.54 17.99 119.72
C VAL A 975 -10.66 18.46 118.57
N THR A 976 -10.62 19.77 118.38
CA THR A 976 -9.88 20.40 117.30
C THR A 976 -8.43 20.70 117.68
N LEU A 977 -7.55 20.83 116.67
CA LEU A 977 -6.14 21.18 116.89
C LEU A 977 -5.98 22.47 117.69
N ASN A 978 -6.85 23.46 117.46
CA ASN A 978 -6.83 24.73 118.21
C ASN A 978 -7.13 24.52 119.71
N SER A 979 -8.08 23.66 120.04
CA SER A 979 -8.42 23.34 121.43
C SER A 979 -7.31 22.52 122.13
N LEU A 980 -6.65 21.60 121.41
CA LEU A 980 -5.46 20.90 121.94
C LEU A 980 -4.30 21.87 122.19
N MET A 981 -4.05 22.82 121.28
CA MET A 981 -3.03 23.87 121.47
C MET A 981 -3.30 24.74 122.69
N SER A 982 -4.55 25.16 122.94
CA SER A 982 -4.87 25.96 124.14
C SER A 982 -4.67 25.21 125.46
N HIS A 983 -4.70 23.87 125.43
CA HIS A 983 -4.41 23.00 126.57
C HIS A 983 -2.94 22.53 126.65
N LYS A 984 -2.03 23.17 125.90
CA LYS A 984 -0.57 22.90 125.93
C LYS A 984 -0.18 21.44 125.67
N VAL A 985 -0.92 20.77 124.79
CA VAL A 985 -0.65 19.39 124.36
C VAL A 985 0.79 19.18 123.86
N PHE A 986 1.40 20.21 123.25
CA PHE A 986 2.79 20.16 122.79
C PHE A 986 3.86 20.27 123.89
N ASP A 987 3.48 20.47 125.16
CA ASP A 987 4.39 20.40 126.32
C ASP A 987 4.47 18.95 126.88
N LYS A 988 3.73 17.99 126.31
CA LYS A 988 3.59 16.59 126.77
C LYS A 988 3.87 15.56 125.66
N LYS A 989 4.77 15.88 124.73
CA LYS A 989 5.02 15.10 123.50
C LYS A 989 5.43 13.65 123.80
N GLU A 990 6.27 13.43 124.81
CA GLU A 990 6.82 12.12 125.17
C GLU A 990 5.71 11.16 125.63
N PHE A 991 4.80 11.63 126.49
CA PHE A 991 3.66 10.84 126.99
C PHE A 991 2.67 10.49 125.87
N ILE A 992 2.38 11.45 124.98
CA ILE A 992 1.50 11.23 123.84
C ILE A 992 2.11 10.20 122.88
N SER A 993 3.42 10.26 122.64
CA SER A 993 4.14 9.28 121.82
C SER A 993 4.16 7.89 122.47
N GLU A 994 4.31 7.80 123.80
CA GLU A 994 4.20 6.54 124.55
C GLU A 994 2.80 5.91 124.42
N ILE A 995 1.73 6.69 124.60
CA ILE A 995 0.35 6.21 124.43
C ILE A 995 0.04 5.83 122.97
N SER A 996 0.56 6.59 121.99
CA SER A 996 0.49 6.27 120.56
C SER A 996 1.21 4.95 120.23
N GLY A 997 2.39 4.73 120.81
CA GLY A 997 3.16 3.49 120.67
C GLY A 997 2.45 2.28 121.27
N ILE A 998 1.90 2.41 122.49
CA ILE A 998 1.07 1.37 123.13
C ILE A 998 -0.16 1.06 122.27
N ALA A 999 -0.86 2.08 121.75
CA ALA A 999 -2.03 1.89 120.90
C ALA A 999 -1.69 1.14 119.61
N SER A 1000 -0.58 1.47 118.95
CA SER A 1000 -0.07 0.75 117.77
C SER A 1000 0.27 -0.71 118.08
N GLY A 1001 0.87 -0.99 119.24
CA GLY A 1001 1.15 -2.36 119.71
C GLY A 1001 -0.12 -3.17 119.97
N GLU A 1002 -1.08 -2.59 120.70
CA GLU A 1002 -2.40 -3.22 120.92
C GLU A 1002 -3.13 -3.49 119.59
N PHE A 1003 -3.10 -2.57 118.64
CA PHE A 1003 -3.73 -2.74 117.33
C PHE A 1003 -3.05 -3.81 116.47
N ALA A 1004 -1.74 -3.95 116.55
CA ALA A 1004 -1.00 -5.03 115.89
C ALA A 1004 -1.39 -6.41 116.45
N LEU A 1005 -1.52 -6.53 117.78
CA LEU A 1005 -2.00 -7.74 118.45
C LEU A 1005 -3.46 -8.05 118.09
N GLU A 1006 -4.34 -7.03 118.07
CA GLU A 1006 -5.73 -7.18 117.63
C GLU A 1006 -5.82 -7.64 116.16
N GLN A 1007 -4.95 -7.18 115.26
CA GLN A 1007 -4.87 -7.68 113.88
C GLN A 1007 -4.33 -9.12 113.78
N GLN A 1008 -3.34 -9.49 114.58
CA GLN A 1008 -2.83 -10.87 114.62
C GLN A 1008 -3.92 -11.82 115.12
N LEU A 1009 -4.65 -11.44 116.17
CA LEU A 1009 -5.78 -12.21 116.68
C LEU A 1009 -6.89 -12.36 115.64
N GLN A 1010 -7.23 -11.29 114.91
CA GLN A 1010 -8.22 -11.36 113.82
C GLN A 1010 -7.77 -12.32 112.70
N LYS A 1011 -6.49 -12.30 112.31
CA LYS A 1011 -5.95 -13.26 111.33
C LYS A 1011 -6.04 -14.72 111.80
N VAL A 1012 -5.87 -14.98 113.10
CA VAL A 1012 -6.08 -16.33 113.66
C VAL A 1012 -7.55 -16.72 113.55
N VAL A 1013 -8.48 -15.83 113.92
CA VAL A 1013 -9.93 -16.06 113.80
C VAL A 1013 -10.32 -16.36 112.34
N ASP A 1014 -9.86 -15.54 111.40
CA ASP A 1014 -10.16 -15.69 109.96
C ASP A 1014 -9.56 -16.99 109.40
N ALA A 1015 -8.32 -17.36 109.78
CA ALA A 1015 -7.67 -18.59 109.33
C ALA A 1015 -8.35 -19.88 109.83
N TRP A 1016 -9.07 -19.82 110.96
CA TRP A 1016 -9.87 -20.93 111.47
C TRP A 1016 -11.29 -21.00 110.88
N ALA A 1017 -11.81 -19.89 110.34
CA ALA A 1017 -13.19 -19.81 109.86
C ALA A 1017 -13.46 -20.67 108.60
N ASP A 1018 -12.49 -20.76 107.69
CA ASP A 1018 -12.63 -21.41 106.37
C ASP A 1018 -12.03 -22.84 106.29
N LEU A 1019 -11.65 -23.45 107.42
CA LEU A 1019 -10.95 -24.73 107.43
C LEU A 1019 -11.90 -25.93 107.16
N LEU A 1020 -11.69 -26.62 106.03
CA LEU A 1020 -12.49 -27.78 105.63
C LEU A 1020 -11.72 -29.11 105.85
N LEU A 1021 -12.38 -30.08 106.50
CA LEU A 1021 -11.81 -31.41 106.71
C LEU A 1021 -11.66 -32.18 105.38
N PRO A 1022 -10.47 -32.68 105.02
CA PRO A 1022 -10.28 -33.45 103.81
C PRO A 1022 -10.88 -34.85 103.96
N ILE A 1023 -11.73 -35.26 103.02
CA ILE A 1023 -12.39 -36.57 103.00
C ILE A 1023 -12.07 -37.27 101.68
N GLN A 1024 -11.59 -38.51 101.74
CA GLN A 1024 -11.18 -39.33 100.60
C GLN A 1024 -12.10 -40.55 100.42
N GLN A 1025 -12.44 -40.89 99.17
CA GLN A 1025 -13.36 -41.98 98.87
C GLN A 1025 -12.64 -43.33 98.79
N HIS A 1026 -12.95 -44.25 99.71
CA HIS A 1026 -12.34 -45.58 99.78
C HIS A 1026 -13.32 -46.67 99.35
N ARG A 1027 -13.59 -46.72 98.03
CA ARG A 1027 -14.61 -47.50 97.29
C ARG A 1027 -15.97 -46.79 97.12
N ARG A 1028 -16.77 -47.28 96.17
CA ARG A 1028 -17.88 -46.57 95.50
C ARG A 1028 -18.90 -45.86 96.40
N GLU A 1029 -19.10 -46.29 97.66
CA GLU A 1029 -20.05 -45.67 98.59
C GLU A 1029 -19.49 -45.49 100.02
N GLN A 1030 -18.17 -45.42 100.20
CA GLN A 1030 -17.55 -45.17 101.51
C GLN A 1030 -16.48 -44.07 101.45
N TRP A 1031 -16.52 -43.18 102.44
CA TRP A 1031 -15.62 -42.04 102.58
C TRP A 1031 -14.91 -42.13 103.93
N ILE A 1032 -13.60 -41.90 103.93
CA ILE A 1032 -12.74 -41.86 105.11
C ILE A 1032 -12.07 -40.49 105.22
N LEU A 1033 -11.66 -40.07 106.40
CA LEU A 1033 -10.85 -38.87 106.55
C LEU A 1033 -9.53 -39.05 105.78
N GLY A 1034 -9.11 -38.02 105.04
CA GLY A 1034 -7.82 -37.98 104.36
C GLY A 1034 -6.67 -37.74 105.33
N ASP A 1035 -5.51 -37.36 104.79
CA ASP A 1035 -4.41 -36.86 105.62
C ASP A 1035 -4.83 -35.58 106.34
N VAL A 1036 -4.54 -35.51 107.65
CA VAL A 1036 -4.90 -34.40 108.55
C VAL A 1036 -3.66 -33.63 109.02
N SER A 1037 -2.47 -33.98 108.52
CA SER A 1037 -1.19 -33.41 108.95
C SER A 1037 -1.15 -31.88 108.82
N ASP A 1038 -1.69 -31.32 107.73
CA ASP A 1038 -1.75 -29.86 107.50
C ASP A 1038 -2.64 -29.14 108.54
N ILE A 1039 -3.77 -29.76 108.92
CA ILE A 1039 -4.68 -29.24 109.94
C ILE A 1039 -4.04 -29.30 111.34
N ILE A 1040 -3.28 -30.37 111.64
CA ILE A 1040 -2.52 -30.49 112.88
C ILE A 1040 -1.41 -29.44 112.92
N THR A 1041 -0.72 -29.19 111.81
CA THR A 1041 0.31 -28.15 111.71
C THR A 1041 -0.29 -26.76 111.97
N GLN A 1042 -1.44 -26.45 111.37
CA GLN A 1042 -2.14 -25.18 111.60
C GLN A 1042 -2.70 -25.05 113.03
N LEU A 1043 -3.02 -26.17 113.69
CA LEU A 1043 -3.33 -26.22 115.12
C LEU A 1043 -2.09 -25.89 115.97
N GLU A 1044 -0.94 -26.51 115.68
CA GLU A 1044 0.31 -26.28 116.42
C GLU A 1044 0.82 -24.84 116.24
N ASP A 1045 0.81 -24.30 115.02
CA ASP A 1045 1.22 -22.92 114.71
C ASP A 1045 0.35 -21.88 115.45
N THR A 1046 -0.97 -22.11 115.55
CA THR A 1046 -1.86 -21.18 116.26
C THR A 1046 -1.89 -21.39 117.77
N PHE A 1047 -1.55 -22.57 118.29
CA PHE A 1047 -1.27 -22.76 119.71
C PHE A 1047 0.03 -22.05 120.14
N GLY A 1048 1.06 -22.06 119.29
CA GLY A 1048 2.30 -21.31 119.53
C GLY A 1048 2.05 -19.83 119.76
N LEU A 1049 1.22 -19.21 118.91
CA LEU A 1049 0.78 -17.81 118.99
C LEU A 1049 -0.10 -17.47 120.22
N GLY A 1050 -0.53 -18.46 121.00
CA GLY A 1050 -1.30 -18.26 122.25
C GLY A 1050 -0.50 -18.49 123.54
N SER A 1051 0.82 -18.70 123.42
CA SER A 1051 1.72 -19.02 124.56
C SER A 1051 2.81 -17.99 124.82
N GLU A 1052 2.86 -16.92 124.02
CA GLU A 1052 3.60 -15.67 124.25
C GLU A 1052 2.62 -14.50 124.52
#